data_AF-A0A978UHU7-F1
#
_entry.id   AF-A0A978UHU7-F1
#
_cell.length_a   1.000
_cell.length_b   1.000
_cell.length_c   1.000
_cell.angle_alpha   90.00
_cell.angle_beta   90.00
_cell.angle_gamma   90.00
#
_symmetry.space_group_name_H-M   'P 1'
#
loop_
_entity.id
_entity.type
_entity.pdbx_description
1 polymer ?
#
loop_
_entity_poly.entity_id
_entity_poly.type
_entity_poly.pdbx_seq_one_letter_code
_entity_poly.pdbx_strand_id
1 'polypeptide(L)'
;MFRKVHAGMEMEMSGNGESGKEMVNGEKSYMQVFVEKTKRYPGLVWKTIWKVGKEDPRRVIHALKVGLSLTLVSLLYLMEPLFEGVGQNAIWAVMTVVVVLEFTAGATLCKGLNRGLGTLLAGSLAFFIEYIANDSGHTLRAVFIGAAVFLIGAAATYMRFFPYIKKNFDYGVVIFLLTFNLITVSSYRVDNVLKLAHDRFYTIAIGCGICLLMSLLIFPNWSGEDLHNSTVFKLEGLAKSIEACVNEYFSDAEIKEETHDKTKEDPIYKGFKAVLDSKSNDETMALHASWEPRHSRHCYRYPWQQYVKLGAVLRNFGYTVVALHGCLRTEIQTPRSVRALFKDPSVRLAREVSKGLMELANSIRSRRHCSPEILSDHLHEALQDLNNAIKSQPRLFLGSNSNQATNMLALAAAHASQKHGSGISLSSVKTDSSALLEWKSKRVSEQSKENERKVLRPQVSKIAITSLEFSEALPFAAFASLLVETVAKLDHVIEEVEELGRLACFKEYEHGDEHITVTYTGLGVQPVGNRKDDYTSQTKYHDLDLPFSLSLVDRTFLKGRELKCCYKASIDGFSAADFHNFCDFKGPCVIIGYTNKSFKFGAFNPEGYRSTDDYYDTFDAFLFYWTDNERIDPIVLPKIGGSGAALFDYARGGPQFGADGLLIGPPLAPVMGGFAGPDTNSGIGDLRQAKSRLGLSYAKREDGKDSLFGDESKATLDDVQVFCSPQIASLY
;
A
#
# COMPACT_ATOMS: atom_id res chain seq x y z
N MET A 1 -46.36 -52.98 -9.31
CA MET A 1 -47.80 -53.13 -9.58
C MET A 1 -48.55 -52.64 -8.34
N PHE A 2 -49.36 -51.59 -8.50
CA PHE A 2 -50.38 -51.03 -7.61
C PHE A 2 -50.07 -50.87 -6.09
N ARG A 3 -49.84 -49.67 -5.54
CA ARG A 3 -50.75 -48.51 -5.33
C ARG A 3 -51.78 -48.76 -4.21
N LYS A 4 -51.98 -47.70 -3.40
CA LYS A 4 -53.20 -47.29 -2.65
C LYS A 4 -53.36 -47.80 -1.19
N VAL A 5 -53.89 -47.04 -0.21
CA VAL A 5 -54.44 -45.66 -0.13
C VAL A 5 -54.89 -45.35 1.32
N HIS A 6 -54.85 -44.06 1.67
CA HIS A 6 -55.66 -43.26 2.63
C HIS A 6 -55.93 -43.66 4.09
N ALA A 7 -55.71 -42.68 4.98
CA ALA A 7 -56.74 -41.83 5.60
C ALA A 7 -56.04 -40.48 5.97
N GLY A 8 -56.50 -39.26 5.67
CA GLY A 8 -57.84 -38.66 5.80
C GLY A 8 -58.02 -38.19 7.24
N MET A 9 -57.60 -36.99 7.68
CA MET A 9 -58.07 -35.60 7.41
C MET A 9 -59.47 -35.31 7.92
N GLU A 10 -59.61 -34.32 8.82
CA GLU A 10 -60.76 -33.43 8.88
C GLU A 10 -60.43 -32.16 9.68
N MET A 11 -60.42 -31.01 9.00
CA MET A 11 -61.35 -29.90 9.27
C MET A 11 -61.30 -28.92 8.10
N GLU A 12 -62.44 -28.78 7.44
CA GLU A 12 -62.79 -27.68 6.52
C GLU A 12 -62.85 -26.33 7.30
N MET A 13 -62.95 -25.12 6.73
CA MET A 13 -63.48 -24.67 5.44
C MET A 13 -63.10 -23.18 5.24
N SER A 14 -63.10 -22.75 3.97
CA SER A 14 -63.54 -21.43 3.46
C SER A 14 -62.48 -20.60 2.72
N GLY A 15 -62.70 -20.47 1.40
CA GLY A 15 -62.90 -19.13 0.84
C GLY A 15 -61.80 -18.54 -0.04
N ASN A 16 -62.11 -18.58 -1.35
CA ASN A 16 -61.82 -17.58 -2.38
C ASN A 16 -60.53 -17.71 -3.21
N GLY A 17 -60.76 -17.93 -4.52
CA GLY A 17 -59.73 -18.03 -5.54
C GLY A 17 -59.41 -16.68 -6.15
N GLU A 18 -58.12 -16.32 -6.16
CA GLU A 18 -57.55 -15.35 -7.10
C GLU A 18 -56.00 -15.39 -7.16
N SER A 19 -55.34 -16.52 -6.83
CA SER A 19 -53.86 -16.58 -6.76
C SER A 19 -53.14 -17.31 -7.92
N GLY A 20 -53.86 -17.68 -8.98
CA GLY A 20 -53.31 -18.54 -10.05
C GLY A 20 -52.57 -17.83 -11.19
N LYS A 21 -52.65 -16.50 -11.32
CA LYS A 21 -52.06 -15.76 -12.47
C LYS A 21 -50.78 -14.99 -12.16
N GLU A 22 -50.50 -14.64 -10.91
CA GLU A 22 -49.29 -13.88 -10.57
C GLU A 22 -48.03 -14.75 -10.46
N MET A 23 -48.19 -16.03 -10.10
CA MET A 23 -47.05 -16.92 -9.83
C MET A 23 -46.29 -17.33 -11.11
N VAL A 24 -46.94 -17.32 -12.28
CA VAL A 24 -46.32 -17.67 -13.58
C VAL A 24 -45.56 -16.49 -14.22
N ASN A 25 -45.89 -15.25 -13.85
CA ASN A 25 -45.18 -14.06 -14.35
C ASN A 25 -43.89 -13.75 -13.56
N GLY A 26 -43.83 -14.11 -12.28
CA GLY A 26 -42.64 -13.93 -11.44
C GLY A 26 -41.43 -14.77 -11.89
N GLU A 27 -41.65 -16.03 -12.25
CA GLU A 27 -40.58 -16.93 -12.72
C GLU A 27 -40.02 -16.55 -14.09
N LYS A 28 -40.87 -16.05 -15.01
CA LYS A 28 -40.43 -15.56 -16.33
C LYS A 28 -39.58 -14.29 -16.22
N SER A 29 -39.90 -13.41 -15.27
CA SER A 29 -39.13 -12.19 -14.99
C SER A 29 -37.74 -12.52 -14.42
N TYR A 30 -37.66 -13.47 -13.49
CA TYR A 30 -36.39 -13.91 -12.90
C TYR A 30 -35.46 -14.58 -13.93
N MET A 31 -35.99 -15.42 -14.81
CA MET A 31 -35.22 -16.03 -15.91
C MET A 31 -34.73 -14.99 -16.93
N GLN A 32 -35.53 -13.98 -17.27
CA GLN A 32 -35.11 -12.93 -18.20
C GLN A 32 -33.97 -12.08 -17.63
N VAL A 33 -34.03 -11.72 -16.34
CA VAL A 33 -32.96 -10.98 -15.65
C VAL A 33 -31.67 -11.79 -15.56
N PHE A 34 -31.76 -13.12 -15.35
CA PHE A 34 -30.59 -14.00 -15.30
C PHE A 34 -29.95 -14.19 -16.69
N VAL A 35 -30.75 -14.29 -17.75
CA VAL A 35 -30.28 -14.37 -19.14
C VAL A 35 -29.63 -13.05 -19.61
N GLU A 36 -30.14 -11.90 -19.13
CA GLU A 36 -29.57 -10.59 -19.46
C GLU A 36 -28.25 -10.32 -18.71
N LYS A 37 -28.15 -10.75 -17.43
CA LYS A 37 -26.88 -10.76 -16.68
C LYS A 37 -25.85 -11.64 -17.37
N THR A 38 -26.19 -12.88 -17.71
CA THR A 38 -25.27 -13.85 -18.34
C THR A 38 -24.81 -13.44 -19.74
N LYS A 39 -25.60 -12.66 -20.50
CA LYS A 39 -25.16 -12.10 -21.80
C LYS A 39 -24.20 -10.91 -21.69
N ARG A 40 -24.21 -10.15 -20.59
CA ARG A 40 -23.37 -8.95 -20.40
C ARG A 40 -21.95 -9.26 -19.92
N TYR A 41 -21.79 -10.33 -19.14
CA TYR A 41 -20.48 -10.80 -18.64
C TYR A 41 -19.45 -11.18 -19.73
N PRO A 42 -19.76 -11.97 -20.77
CA PRO A 42 -18.75 -12.37 -21.76
C PRO A 42 -18.21 -11.18 -22.55
N GLY A 43 -19.03 -10.17 -22.84
CA GLY A 43 -18.60 -8.96 -23.53
C GLY A 43 -17.66 -8.08 -22.70
N LEU A 44 -17.89 -7.98 -21.39
CA LEU A 44 -17.01 -7.23 -20.47
C LEU A 44 -15.69 -7.97 -20.26
N VAL A 45 -15.75 -9.29 -20.03
CA VAL A 45 -14.56 -10.15 -19.88
C VAL A 45 -13.73 -10.13 -21.17
N TRP A 46 -14.36 -10.22 -22.34
CA TRP A 46 -13.67 -10.13 -23.62
C TRP A 46 -12.98 -8.79 -23.83
N LYS A 47 -13.64 -7.68 -23.47
CA LYS A 47 -13.03 -6.33 -23.51
C LYS A 47 -11.82 -6.24 -22.58
N THR A 48 -11.89 -6.81 -21.38
CA THR A 48 -10.79 -6.84 -20.43
C THR A 48 -9.62 -7.70 -20.94
N ILE A 49 -9.90 -8.90 -21.44
CA ILE A 49 -8.87 -9.79 -22.04
C ILE A 49 -8.19 -9.09 -23.22
N TRP A 50 -8.97 -8.46 -24.10
CA TRP A 50 -8.45 -7.72 -25.24
C TRP A 50 -7.60 -6.52 -24.80
N LYS A 51 -8.03 -5.80 -23.75
CA LYS A 51 -7.28 -4.69 -23.17
C LYS A 51 -5.93 -5.16 -22.60
N VAL A 52 -5.91 -6.24 -21.80
CA VAL A 52 -4.69 -6.80 -21.21
C VAL A 52 -3.70 -7.25 -22.29
N GLY A 53 -4.19 -7.91 -23.35
CA GLY A 53 -3.34 -8.33 -24.47
C GLY A 53 -2.81 -7.17 -25.31
N LYS A 54 -3.57 -6.08 -25.43
CA LYS A 54 -3.15 -4.86 -26.14
C LYS A 54 -2.14 -4.02 -25.34
N GLU A 55 -2.26 -4.01 -24.02
CA GLU A 55 -1.37 -3.26 -23.11
C GLU A 55 0.03 -3.89 -23.03
N ASP A 56 0.13 -5.22 -23.00
CA ASP A 56 1.42 -5.91 -23.03
C ASP A 56 1.37 -7.17 -23.91
N PRO A 57 1.79 -7.08 -25.19
CA PRO A 57 1.73 -8.20 -26.14
C PRO A 57 2.59 -9.39 -25.71
N ARG A 58 3.58 -9.18 -24.83
CA ARG A 58 4.43 -10.25 -24.29
C ARG A 58 3.63 -11.24 -23.45
N ARG A 59 2.52 -10.81 -22.83
CA ARG A 59 1.62 -11.69 -22.07
C ARG A 59 0.90 -12.69 -22.95
N VAL A 60 0.47 -12.27 -24.14
CA VAL A 60 -0.16 -13.15 -25.14
C VAL A 60 0.86 -14.17 -25.64
N ILE A 61 2.07 -13.72 -25.98
CA ILE A 61 3.17 -14.58 -26.41
C ILE A 61 3.50 -15.60 -25.30
N HIS A 62 3.58 -15.18 -24.05
CA HIS A 62 3.83 -16.09 -22.93
C HIS A 62 2.71 -17.12 -22.74
N ALA A 63 1.44 -16.72 -22.80
CA ALA A 63 0.31 -17.65 -22.72
C ALA A 63 0.37 -18.72 -23.83
N LEU A 64 0.74 -18.32 -25.06
CA LEU A 64 0.95 -19.25 -26.17
C LEU A 64 2.12 -20.21 -25.91
N LYS A 65 3.24 -19.74 -25.32
CA LYS A 65 4.35 -20.61 -24.93
C LYS A 65 3.93 -21.64 -23.89
N VAL A 66 3.14 -21.24 -22.89
CA VAL A 66 2.62 -22.17 -21.87
C VAL A 66 1.74 -23.21 -22.52
N GLY A 67 0.81 -22.81 -23.38
CA GLY A 67 -0.03 -23.72 -24.15
C GLY A 67 0.78 -24.70 -24.98
N LEU A 68 1.77 -24.22 -25.73
CA LEU A 68 2.66 -25.05 -26.56
C LEU A 68 3.53 -26.01 -25.71
N SER A 69 4.00 -25.56 -24.55
CA SER A 69 4.79 -26.40 -23.64
C SER A 69 3.93 -27.54 -23.07
N LEU A 70 2.69 -27.24 -22.69
CA LEU A 70 1.75 -28.24 -22.18
C LEU A 70 1.36 -29.25 -23.25
N THR A 71 1.14 -28.82 -24.49
CA THR A 71 0.86 -29.75 -25.59
C THR A 71 2.06 -30.63 -25.91
N LEU A 72 3.28 -30.08 -25.94
CA LEU A 72 4.52 -30.85 -26.15
C LEU A 72 4.74 -31.90 -25.07
N VAL A 73 4.55 -31.56 -23.79
CA VAL A 73 4.69 -32.55 -22.72
C VAL A 73 3.55 -33.56 -22.73
N SER A 74 2.33 -33.16 -23.06
CA SER A 74 1.19 -34.08 -23.16
C SER A 74 1.35 -35.07 -24.32
N LEU A 75 1.98 -34.67 -25.42
CA LEU A 75 2.32 -35.56 -26.53
C LEU A 75 3.23 -36.72 -26.08
N LEU A 76 4.10 -36.52 -25.08
CA LEU A 76 4.92 -37.60 -24.50
C LEU A 76 4.07 -38.69 -23.83
N TYR A 77 2.88 -38.33 -23.33
CA TYR A 77 1.93 -39.26 -22.72
C TYR A 77 0.98 -39.89 -23.75
N LEU A 78 0.61 -39.14 -24.78
CA LEU A 78 -0.38 -39.58 -25.77
C LEU A 78 0.21 -40.46 -26.89
N MET A 79 1.50 -40.32 -27.19
CA MET A 79 2.16 -41.12 -28.22
C MET A 79 2.66 -42.45 -27.63
N GLU A 80 2.09 -43.55 -28.11
CA GLU A 80 2.34 -44.93 -27.66
C GLU A 80 3.83 -45.30 -27.50
N PRO A 81 4.75 -45.03 -28.47
CA PRO A 81 6.18 -45.35 -28.30
C PRO A 81 6.89 -44.50 -27.24
N LEU A 82 6.38 -43.32 -26.90
CA LEU A 82 6.93 -42.46 -25.84
C LEU A 82 6.33 -42.82 -24.47
N PHE A 83 5.09 -43.29 -24.45
CA PHE A 83 4.42 -43.79 -23.27
C PHE A 83 5.03 -45.11 -22.76
N GLU A 84 5.45 -46.02 -23.64
CA GLU A 84 6.16 -47.25 -23.22
C GLU A 84 7.47 -46.96 -22.46
N GLY A 85 8.15 -45.85 -22.78
CA GLY A 85 9.37 -45.43 -22.09
C GLY A 85 9.14 -44.62 -20.81
N VAL A 86 8.11 -43.76 -20.77
CA VAL A 86 7.90 -42.78 -19.68
C VAL A 86 6.77 -43.20 -18.71
N GLY A 87 5.78 -43.95 -19.19
CA GLY A 87 4.66 -44.50 -18.40
C GLY A 87 3.83 -43.46 -17.63
N GLN A 88 3.25 -43.89 -16.51
CA GLN A 88 2.43 -43.05 -15.60
C GLN A 88 3.20 -41.87 -14.98
N ASN A 89 4.54 -41.84 -15.09
CA ASN A 89 5.38 -40.78 -14.55
C ASN A 89 5.33 -39.48 -15.36
N ALA A 90 4.75 -39.48 -16.57
CA ALA A 90 4.63 -38.28 -17.41
C ALA A 90 3.82 -37.14 -16.74
N ILE A 91 2.92 -37.46 -15.80
CA ILE A 91 2.17 -36.47 -15.01
C ILE A 91 3.13 -35.50 -14.30
N TRP A 92 4.29 -35.97 -13.84
CA TRP A 92 5.30 -35.13 -13.20
C TRP A 92 5.95 -34.12 -14.15
N ALA A 93 6.08 -34.46 -15.43
CA ALA A 93 6.54 -33.53 -16.46
C ALA A 93 5.50 -32.42 -16.70
N VAL A 94 4.21 -32.77 -16.79
CA VAL A 94 3.12 -31.78 -16.98
C VAL A 94 3.06 -30.82 -15.78
N MET A 95 3.06 -31.37 -14.56
CA MET A 95 3.12 -30.58 -13.33
C MET A 95 4.39 -29.73 -13.22
N THR A 96 5.47 -30.12 -13.89
CA THR A 96 6.70 -29.33 -13.96
C THR A 96 6.50 -28.12 -14.83
N VAL A 97 5.94 -28.29 -16.04
CA VAL A 97 5.67 -27.16 -16.94
C VAL A 97 4.77 -26.12 -16.29
N VAL A 98 3.67 -26.57 -15.65
CA VAL A 98 2.71 -25.65 -15.00
C VAL A 98 3.37 -24.79 -13.91
N VAL A 99 4.31 -25.35 -13.14
CA VAL A 99 4.85 -24.69 -11.95
C VAL A 99 6.19 -23.98 -12.21
N VAL A 100 6.95 -24.44 -13.21
CA VAL A 100 8.30 -23.92 -13.53
C VAL A 100 8.25 -22.85 -14.61
N LEU A 101 7.35 -22.95 -15.58
CA LEU A 101 7.30 -22.01 -16.70
C LEU A 101 6.73 -20.67 -16.23
N GLU A 102 7.61 -19.70 -16.09
CA GLU A 102 7.31 -18.35 -15.61
C GLU A 102 7.38 -17.32 -16.74
N PHE A 103 6.86 -16.11 -16.46
CA PHE A 103 6.79 -15.03 -17.44
C PHE A 103 8.18 -14.60 -17.97
N THR A 104 9.21 -14.64 -17.11
CA THR A 104 10.59 -14.25 -17.44
C THR A 104 11.51 -15.46 -17.50
N ALA A 105 12.54 -15.38 -18.34
CA ALA A 105 13.53 -16.45 -18.49
C ALA A 105 14.30 -16.74 -17.18
N GLY A 106 14.67 -15.68 -16.45
CA GLY A 106 15.36 -15.81 -15.16
C GLY A 106 14.52 -16.51 -14.09
N ALA A 107 13.21 -16.21 -14.03
CA ALA A 107 12.30 -16.88 -13.10
C ALA A 107 12.16 -18.37 -13.42
N THR A 108 12.01 -18.72 -14.71
CA THR A 108 11.95 -20.12 -15.16
C THR A 108 13.24 -20.87 -14.83
N LEU A 109 14.41 -20.25 -15.04
CA LEU A 109 15.71 -20.83 -14.68
C LEU A 109 15.84 -21.06 -13.17
N CYS A 110 15.52 -20.05 -12.36
CA CYS A 110 15.55 -20.12 -10.90
C CYS A 110 14.63 -21.23 -10.38
N LYS A 111 13.36 -21.27 -10.83
CA LYS A 111 12.41 -22.32 -10.42
C LYS A 111 12.82 -23.69 -10.95
N GLY A 112 13.26 -23.81 -12.19
CA GLY A 112 13.67 -25.08 -12.79
C GLY A 112 14.85 -25.71 -12.05
N LEU A 113 15.86 -24.92 -11.72
CA LEU A 113 17.05 -25.38 -10.99
C LEU A 113 16.71 -25.71 -9.53
N ASN A 114 15.93 -24.86 -8.85
CA ASN A 114 15.45 -25.16 -7.50
C ASN A 114 14.58 -26.41 -7.44
N ARG A 115 13.76 -26.68 -8.46
CA ARG A 115 12.96 -27.92 -8.56
C ARG A 115 13.85 -29.14 -8.74
N GLY A 116 14.84 -29.05 -9.63
CA GLY A 116 15.81 -30.13 -9.88
C GLY A 116 16.62 -30.47 -8.63
N LEU A 117 17.20 -29.46 -7.98
CA LEU A 117 17.97 -29.64 -6.74
C LEU A 117 17.11 -30.18 -5.59
N GLY A 118 15.92 -29.63 -5.36
CA GLY A 118 15.02 -30.09 -4.30
C GLY A 118 14.61 -31.55 -4.50
N THR A 119 14.32 -31.95 -5.74
CA THR A 119 13.96 -33.33 -6.09
C THR A 119 15.15 -34.28 -5.92
N LEU A 120 16.35 -33.88 -6.38
CA LEU A 120 17.56 -34.68 -6.25
C LEU A 120 17.89 -34.94 -4.77
N LEU A 121 17.94 -33.88 -3.95
CA LEU A 121 18.22 -33.97 -2.52
C LEU A 121 17.17 -34.82 -1.80
N ALA A 122 15.90 -34.65 -2.14
CA ALA A 122 14.81 -35.45 -1.57
C ALA A 122 14.92 -36.93 -1.94
N GLY A 123 15.22 -37.24 -3.21
CA GLY A 123 15.40 -38.61 -3.69
C GLY A 123 16.60 -39.29 -3.05
N SER A 124 17.74 -38.60 -2.95
CA SER A 124 18.94 -39.12 -2.29
C SER A 124 18.72 -39.38 -0.81
N LEU A 125 18.05 -38.47 -0.10
CA LEU A 125 17.74 -38.65 1.33
C LEU A 125 16.72 -39.77 1.55
N ALA A 126 15.67 -39.85 0.72
CA ALA A 126 14.69 -40.92 0.79
C ALA A 126 15.33 -42.30 0.57
N PHE A 127 16.25 -42.41 -0.39
CA PHE A 127 17.01 -43.63 -0.61
C PHE A 127 17.87 -44.01 0.61
N PHE A 128 18.53 -43.03 1.24
CA PHE A 128 19.33 -43.27 2.45
C PHE A 128 18.47 -43.76 3.62
N ILE A 129 17.30 -43.16 3.84
CA ILE A 129 16.35 -43.60 4.87
C ILE A 129 15.86 -45.01 4.59
N GLU A 130 15.52 -45.34 3.34
CA GLU A 130 15.07 -46.68 2.97
C GLU A 130 16.17 -47.73 3.17
N TYR A 131 17.41 -47.41 2.78
CA TYR A 131 18.56 -48.29 2.95
C TYR A 131 18.75 -48.70 4.42
N ILE A 132 18.60 -47.75 5.35
CA ILE A 132 18.65 -48.03 6.80
C ILE A 132 17.40 -48.80 7.24
N ALA A 133 16.22 -48.43 6.76
CA ALA A 133 14.96 -49.03 7.16
C ALA A 133 14.85 -50.51 6.74
N ASN A 134 15.54 -50.92 5.67
CA ASN A 134 15.50 -52.28 5.14
C ASN A 134 16.30 -53.29 6.00
N ASP A 135 17.27 -52.81 6.79
CA ASP A 135 18.01 -53.65 7.75
C ASP A 135 17.21 -53.89 9.05
N SER A 136 16.21 -53.04 9.31
CA SER A 136 15.29 -53.15 10.44
C SER A 136 14.02 -53.89 10.05
N GLY A 137 13.69 -54.98 10.75
CA GLY A 137 12.54 -55.84 10.44
C GLY A 137 11.19 -55.12 10.19
N HIS A 138 10.26 -55.79 9.51
CA HIS A 138 9.07 -55.19 8.88
C HIS A 138 8.20 -54.27 9.77
N THR A 139 8.07 -54.56 11.07
CA THR A 139 7.31 -53.71 12.01
C THR A 139 8.08 -52.44 12.39
N LEU A 140 9.40 -52.55 12.56
CA LEU A 140 10.28 -51.42 12.87
C LEU A 140 10.46 -50.50 11.66
N ARG A 141 10.43 -51.05 10.44
CA ARG A 141 10.49 -50.30 9.18
C ARG A 141 9.40 -49.22 9.09
N ALA A 142 8.14 -49.56 9.39
CA ALA A 142 7.04 -48.60 9.33
C ALA A 142 7.18 -47.47 10.37
N VAL A 143 7.60 -47.81 11.59
CA VAL A 143 7.83 -46.82 12.67
C VAL A 143 8.98 -45.89 12.31
N PHE A 144 10.07 -46.45 11.76
CA PHE A 144 11.24 -45.68 11.34
C PHE A 144 10.92 -44.71 10.20
N ILE A 145 10.22 -45.18 9.15
CA ILE A 145 9.76 -44.33 8.04
C ILE A 145 8.85 -43.20 8.55
N GLY A 146 7.90 -43.51 9.45
CA GLY A 146 7.03 -42.50 10.06
C GLY A 146 7.79 -41.46 10.88
N ALA A 147 8.77 -41.88 11.67
CA ALA A 147 9.64 -40.98 12.44
C ALA A 147 10.51 -40.09 11.53
N ALA A 148 11.06 -40.65 10.44
CA ALA A 148 11.85 -39.89 9.47
C ALA A 148 10.99 -38.82 8.77
N VAL A 149 9.77 -39.16 8.33
CA VAL A 149 8.81 -38.21 7.75
C VAL A 149 8.48 -37.08 8.72
N PHE A 150 8.22 -37.41 9.99
CA PHE A 150 7.94 -36.40 11.01
C PHE A 150 9.14 -35.47 11.26
N LEU A 151 10.33 -36.02 11.50
CA LEU A 151 11.52 -35.24 11.84
C LEU A 151 11.98 -34.36 10.68
N ILE A 152 12.08 -34.92 9.47
CA ILE A 152 12.53 -34.19 8.28
C ILE A 152 11.45 -33.18 7.85
N GLY A 153 10.17 -33.54 7.94
CA GLY A 153 9.06 -32.61 7.68
C GLY A 153 9.06 -31.42 8.64
N ALA A 154 9.25 -31.67 9.94
CA ALA A 154 9.36 -30.61 10.95
C ALA A 154 10.60 -29.73 10.72
N ALA A 155 11.76 -30.33 10.48
CA ALA A 155 13.00 -29.60 10.23
C ALA A 155 12.92 -28.75 8.95
N ALA A 156 12.43 -29.32 7.84
CA ALA A 156 12.25 -28.60 6.58
C ALA A 156 11.25 -27.45 6.71
N THR A 157 10.14 -27.65 7.44
CA THR A 157 9.18 -26.58 7.70
C THR A 157 9.77 -25.50 8.60
N TYR A 158 10.54 -25.87 9.63
CA TYR A 158 11.22 -24.91 10.49
C TYR A 158 12.26 -24.08 9.74
N MET A 159 13.00 -24.69 8.81
CA MET A 159 13.97 -24.00 7.96
C MET A 159 13.33 -22.86 7.12
N ARG A 160 12.02 -22.94 6.81
CA ARG A 160 11.31 -21.89 6.05
C ARG A 160 11.07 -20.61 6.85
N PHE A 161 11.21 -20.63 8.18
CA PHE A 161 11.12 -19.42 8.99
C PHE A 161 12.39 -18.56 8.95
N PHE A 162 13.52 -19.11 8.48
CA PHE A 162 14.74 -18.33 8.29
C PHE A 162 14.59 -17.39 7.09
N PRO A 163 14.70 -16.05 7.26
CA PRO A 163 14.47 -15.09 6.18
C PRO A 163 15.33 -15.33 4.94
N TYR A 164 16.59 -15.75 5.13
CA TYR A 164 17.52 -16.06 4.05
C TYR A 164 17.05 -17.27 3.21
N ILE A 165 16.62 -18.36 3.86
CA ILE A 165 16.12 -19.56 3.18
C ILE A 165 14.79 -19.24 2.50
N LYS A 166 13.89 -18.53 3.19
CA LYS A 166 12.60 -18.13 2.64
C LYS A 166 12.73 -17.27 1.38
N LYS A 167 13.68 -16.34 1.37
CA LYS A 167 13.88 -15.43 0.23
C LYS A 167 14.44 -16.14 -1.00
N ASN A 168 15.39 -17.06 -0.82
CA ASN A 168 16.16 -17.62 -1.92
C ASN A 168 15.74 -19.05 -2.34
N PHE A 169 15.19 -19.83 -1.41
CA PHE A 169 15.01 -21.29 -1.58
C PHE A 169 13.63 -21.82 -1.15
N ASP A 170 12.65 -20.97 -0.81
CA ASP A 170 11.34 -21.44 -0.29
C ASP A 170 10.66 -22.46 -1.23
N TYR A 171 10.63 -22.16 -2.54
CA TYR A 171 10.11 -23.08 -3.54
C TYR A 171 10.88 -24.42 -3.57
N GLY A 172 12.22 -24.37 -3.48
CA GLY A 172 13.06 -25.57 -3.42
C GLY A 172 12.78 -26.43 -2.18
N VAL A 173 12.59 -25.80 -1.01
CA VAL A 173 12.26 -26.49 0.25
C VAL A 173 10.86 -27.14 0.17
N VAL A 174 9.88 -26.46 -0.43
CA VAL A 174 8.53 -27.03 -0.65
C VAL A 174 8.59 -28.25 -1.57
N ILE A 175 9.32 -28.16 -2.69
CA ILE A 175 9.50 -29.29 -3.61
C ILE A 175 10.27 -30.43 -2.95
N PHE A 176 11.31 -30.13 -2.18
CA PHE A 176 12.04 -31.12 -1.40
C PHE A 176 11.11 -31.87 -0.44
N LEU A 177 10.31 -31.15 0.36
CA LEU A 177 9.40 -31.74 1.34
C LEU A 177 8.34 -32.62 0.66
N LEU A 178 7.73 -32.13 -0.43
CA LEU A 178 6.74 -32.88 -1.19
C LEU A 178 7.34 -34.15 -1.80
N THR A 179 8.51 -34.04 -2.41
CA THR A 179 9.18 -35.18 -3.06
C THR A 179 9.65 -36.21 -2.05
N PHE A 180 10.26 -35.75 -0.95
CA PHE A 180 10.79 -36.62 0.10
C PHE A 180 9.67 -37.44 0.74
N ASN A 181 8.58 -36.78 1.16
CA ASN A 181 7.44 -37.47 1.77
C ASN A 181 6.80 -38.44 0.80
N LEU A 182 6.65 -38.05 -0.46
CA LEU A 182 6.00 -38.91 -1.44
C LEU A 182 6.85 -40.15 -1.77
N ILE A 183 8.17 -40.01 -1.95
CA ILE A 183 9.06 -41.16 -2.22
C ILE A 183 9.17 -42.06 -0.98
N THR A 184 9.36 -41.48 0.20
CA THR A 184 9.56 -42.21 1.47
C THR A 184 8.29 -42.93 1.95
N VAL A 185 7.10 -42.40 1.69
CA VAL A 185 5.85 -43.11 1.99
C VAL A 185 5.54 -44.18 0.93
N SER A 186 5.84 -43.91 -0.35
CA SER A 186 5.67 -44.90 -1.41
C SER A 186 6.64 -46.08 -1.29
N SER A 187 7.84 -45.91 -0.72
CA SER A 187 8.82 -46.98 -0.54
C SER A 187 8.33 -48.12 0.34
N TYR A 188 7.43 -47.82 1.29
CA TYR A 188 6.82 -48.86 2.13
C TYR A 188 5.99 -49.87 1.32
N ARG A 189 5.43 -49.47 0.18
CA ARG A 189 4.60 -50.34 -0.68
C ARG A 189 5.30 -50.81 -1.96
N VAL A 190 6.39 -50.15 -2.36
CA VAL A 190 7.06 -50.38 -3.63
C VAL A 190 8.54 -50.62 -3.39
N ASP A 191 9.03 -51.81 -3.73
CA ASP A 191 10.41 -52.24 -3.40
C ASP A 191 11.50 -51.50 -4.19
N ASN A 192 11.19 -50.96 -5.38
CA ASN A 192 12.16 -50.31 -6.28
C ASN A 192 12.17 -48.78 -6.18
N VAL A 193 12.55 -48.24 -5.02
CA VAL A 193 12.63 -46.79 -4.74
C VAL A 193 13.61 -46.07 -5.67
N LEU A 194 14.74 -46.70 -6.00
CA LEU A 194 15.76 -46.14 -6.89
C LEU A 194 15.21 -45.87 -8.29
N LYS A 195 14.43 -46.82 -8.84
CA LYS A 195 13.76 -46.66 -10.13
C LYS A 195 12.73 -45.53 -10.06
N LEU A 196 11.92 -45.49 -9.00
CA LEU A 196 10.93 -44.44 -8.80
C LEU A 196 11.55 -43.03 -8.70
N ALA A 197 12.67 -42.88 -7.99
CA ALA A 197 13.39 -41.62 -7.86
C ALA A 197 14.05 -41.21 -9.19
N HIS A 198 14.65 -42.16 -9.90
CA HIS A 198 15.27 -41.94 -11.21
C HIS A 198 14.23 -41.48 -12.26
N ASP A 199 13.10 -42.17 -12.36
CA ASP A 199 12.05 -41.83 -13.32
C ASP A 199 11.45 -40.43 -13.06
N ARG A 200 11.34 -40.04 -11.78
CA ARG A 200 10.93 -38.68 -11.39
C ARG A 200 11.95 -37.63 -11.79
N PHE A 201 13.22 -37.88 -11.51
CA PHE A 201 14.27 -36.95 -11.89
C PHE A 201 14.31 -36.76 -13.41
N TYR A 202 14.21 -37.85 -14.18
CA TYR A 202 14.22 -37.80 -15.64
C TYR A 202 13.00 -37.06 -16.22
N THR A 203 11.79 -37.33 -15.71
CA THR A 203 10.57 -36.64 -16.17
C THR A 203 10.54 -35.14 -15.80
N ILE A 204 11.07 -34.78 -14.62
CA ILE A 204 11.25 -33.37 -14.23
C ILE A 204 12.30 -32.71 -15.11
N ALA A 205 13.41 -33.39 -15.43
CA ALA A 205 14.44 -32.88 -16.33
C ALA A 205 13.88 -32.59 -17.73
N ILE A 206 13.03 -33.48 -18.28
CA ILE A 206 12.33 -33.24 -19.54
C ILE A 206 11.42 -32.00 -19.45
N GLY A 207 10.60 -31.91 -18.39
CA GLY A 207 9.72 -30.77 -18.17
C GLY A 207 10.49 -29.44 -18.08
N CYS A 208 11.55 -29.40 -17.26
CA CYS A 208 12.43 -28.25 -17.15
C CYS A 208 13.11 -27.93 -18.49
N GLY A 209 13.56 -28.93 -19.25
CA GLY A 209 14.17 -28.74 -20.57
C GLY A 209 13.24 -28.06 -21.56
N ILE A 210 11.97 -28.48 -21.62
CA ILE A 210 10.94 -27.85 -22.47
C ILE A 210 10.66 -26.41 -22.01
N CYS A 211 10.55 -26.17 -20.69
CA CYS A 211 10.38 -24.82 -20.16
C CYS A 211 11.53 -23.89 -20.53
N LEU A 212 12.77 -24.37 -20.45
CA LEU A 212 13.97 -23.60 -20.80
C LEU A 212 14.06 -23.32 -22.29
N LEU A 213 13.76 -24.31 -23.14
CA LEU A 213 13.68 -24.15 -24.59
C LEU A 213 12.69 -23.02 -24.95
N MET A 214 11.50 -23.06 -24.37
CA MET A 214 10.43 -22.10 -24.63
C MET A 214 10.72 -20.71 -24.06
N SER A 215 11.40 -20.63 -22.93
CA SER A 215 11.71 -19.36 -22.27
C SER A 215 12.93 -18.65 -22.86
N LEU A 216 13.94 -19.40 -23.31
CA LEU A 216 15.22 -18.85 -23.78
C LEU A 216 15.29 -18.68 -25.29
N LEU A 217 14.67 -19.56 -26.09
CA LEU A 217 14.80 -19.54 -27.55
C LEU A 217 13.62 -18.87 -28.26
N ILE A 218 12.41 -19.01 -27.73
CA ILE A 218 11.21 -18.43 -28.33
C ILE A 218 10.94 -17.10 -27.64
N PHE A 219 11.18 -15.97 -28.32
CA PHE A 219 10.90 -14.59 -27.84
C PHE A 219 11.20 -14.37 -26.34
N PRO A 220 12.47 -14.41 -25.91
CA PRO A 220 12.82 -14.37 -24.49
C PRO A 220 12.37 -13.05 -23.82
N ASN A 221 11.80 -13.16 -22.62
CA ASN A 221 11.45 -12.02 -21.77
C ASN A 221 12.50 -11.91 -20.65
N TRP A 222 13.20 -10.78 -20.62
CA TRP A 222 14.31 -10.53 -19.69
C TRP A 222 13.86 -9.62 -18.54
N SER A 223 13.92 -10.15 -17.32
CA SER A 223 13.63 -9.43 -16.09
C SER A 223 14.63 -8.31 -15.81
N GLY A 224 15.89 -8.46 -16.24
CA GLY A 224 16.89 -7.40 -16.10
C GLY A 224 16.55 -6.16 -16.92
N GLU A 225 15.99 -6.35 -18.11
CA GLU A 225 15.53 -5.27 -18.99
C GLU A 225 14.27 -4.60 -18.43
N ASP A 226 13.35 -5.37 -17.86
CA ASP A 226 12.18 -4.82 -17.17
C ASP A 226 12.59 -3.98 -15.94
N LEU A 227 13.57 -4.43 -15.14
CA LEU A 227 14.10 -3.67 -14.01
C LEU A 227 14.77 -2.36 -14.47
N HIS A 228 15.53 -2.43 -15.55
CA HIS A 228 16.19 -1.28 -16.17
C HIS A 228 15.17 -0.21 -16.58
N ASN A 229 14.17 -0.60 -17.38
CA ASN A 229 13.12 0.28 -17.87
C ASN A 229 12.23 0.81 -16.74
N SER A 230 11.92 -0.02 -15.75
CA SER A 230 11.19 0.40 -14.54
C SER A 230 11.93 1.49 -13.78
N THR A 231 13.25 1.38 -13.65
CA THR A 231 14.08 2.37 -12.95
C THR A 231 14.08 3.72 -13.67
N VAL A 232 14.20 3.70 -15.00
CA VAL A 232 14.08 4.91 -15.84
C VAL A 232 12.71 5.56 -15.66
N PHE A 233 11.63 4.77 -15.77
CA PHE A 233 10.27 5.30 -15.61
C PHE A 233 10.02 5.92 -14.23
N LYS A 234 10.59 5.34 -13.17
CA LYS A 234 10.50 5.87 -11.80
C LYS A 234 11.18 7.24 -11.66
N LEU A 235 12.37 7.41 -12.25
CA LEU A 235 13.07 8.70 -12.29
C LEU A 235 12.26 9.76 -13.05
N GLU A 236 11.75 9.42 -14.23
CA GLU A 236 10.91 10.33 -15.03
C GLU A 236 9.60 10.69 -14.33
N GLY A 237 9.00 9.72 -13.63
CA GLY A 237 7.81 9.92 -12.82
C GLY A 237 8.05 10.94 -11.71
N LEU A 238 9.15 10.80 -10.96
CA LEU A 238 9.52 11.74 -9.90
C LEU A 238 9.83 13.15 -10.45
N ALA A 239 10.54 13.23 -11.59
CA ALA A 239 10.85 14.51 -12.24
C ALA A 239 9.56 15.30 -12.55
N LYS A 240 8.60 14.63 -13.20
CA LYS A 240 7.30 15.22 -13.54
C LYS A 240 6.47 15.56 -12.30
N SER A 241 6.48 14.71 -11.27
CA SER A 241 5.74 14.95 -10.03
C SER A 241 6.25 16.19 -9.28
N ILE A 242 7.57 16.41 -9.19
CA ILE A 242 8.11 17.60 -8.50
C ILE A 242 7.72 18.88 -9.22
N GLU A 243 7.93 18.92 -10.53
CA GLU A 243 7.61 20.11 -11.33
C GLU A 243 6.11 20.43 -11.26
N ALA A 244 5.26 19.41 -11.36
CA ALA A 244 3.82 19.58 -11.24
C ALA A 244 3.40 20.01 -9.81
N CYS A 245 3.99 19.45 -8.75
CA CYS A 245 3.74 19.88 -7.37
C CYS A 245 4.05 21.36 -7.18
N VAL A 246 5.22 21.83 -7.63
CA VAL A 246 5.61 23.22 -7.43
C VAL A 246 4.75 24.16 -8.26
N ASN A 247 4.46 23.82 -9.51
CA ASN A 247 3.60 24.64 -10.36
C ASN A 247 2.17 24.74 -9.78
N GLU A 248 1.61 23.65 -9.25
CA GLU A 248 0.29 23.69 -8.62
C GLU A 248 0.26 24.53 -7.35
N TYR A 249 1.33 24.51 -6.53
CA TYR A 249 1.41 25.29 -5.30
C TYR A 249 1.30 26.82 -5.54
N PHE A 250 1.87 27.29 -6.65
CA PHE A 250 1.88 28.71 -7.05
C PHE A 250 0.84 29.09 -8.13
N SER A 251 -0.08 28.18 -8.46
CA SER A 251 -1.18 28.45 -9.39
C SER A 251 -2.31 29.20 -8.68
N ASP A 252 -2.86 30.23 -9.33
CA ASP A 252 -4.01 30.98 -8.79
C ASP A 252 -5.28 30.14 -8.91
N ALA A 253 -6.01 29.98 -7.80
CA ALA A 253 -7.23 29.19 -7.72
C ALA A 253 -8.40 29.72 -8.60
N GLU A 254 -8.23 30.86 -9.27
CA GLU A 254 -9.26 31.50 -10.11
C GLU A 254 -9.26 30.99 -11.56
N ILE A 255 -8.28 30.20 -11.99
CA ILE A 255 -8.27 29.50 -13.29
C ILE A 255 -8.37 27.99 -13.05
N LYS A 256 -9.39 27.54 -12.33
CA LYS A 256 -9.86 26.15 -12.41
C LYS A 256 -11.26 26.19 -13.03
N GLU A 257 -11.31 26.45 -14.34
CA GLU A 257 -12.49 26.06 -15.13
C GLU A 257 -12.73 24.57 -14.89
N GLU A 258 -14.01 24.24 -14.64
CA GLU A 258 -14.52 22.90 -14.36
C GLU A 258 -14.22 21.93 -15.51
N THR A 259 -12.99 21.42 -15.56
CA THR A 259 -12.56 20.32 -16.44
C THR A 259 -11.73 19.31 -15.65
N HIS A 260 -12.11 19.02 -14.41
CA HIS A 260 -11.65 17.80 -13.75
C HIS A 260 -12.69 16.69 -13.90
N ASP A 261 -12.51 15.95 -14.99
CA ASP A 261 -13.06 14.61 -15.19
C ASP A 261 -12.56 13.71 -14.02
N LYS A 262 -13.45 13.40 -13.07
CA LYS A 262 -13.17 12.73 -11.77
C LYS A 262 -12.76 11.25 -11.91
N THR A 263 -12.25 10.83 -13.06
CA THR A 263 -11.94 9.43 -13.40
C THR A 263 -10.48 9.17 -13.75
N LYS A 264 -9.61 10.18 -13.71
CA LYS A 264 -8.16 10.01 -13.92
C LYS A 264 -7.41 10.28 -12.61
N GLU A 265 -6.66 9.28 -12.13
CA GLU A 265 -5.68 9.46 -11.05
C GLU A 265 -4.84 10.71 -11.33
N ASP A 266 -4.63 11.54 -10.32
CA ASP A 266 -3.79 12.73 -10.42
C ASP A 266 -2.42 12.31 -11.03
N PRO A 267 -2.00 12.90 -12.16
CA PRO A 267 -0.73 12.56 -12.79
C PRO A 267 0.46 12.75 -11.83
N ILE A 268 0.34 13.64 -10.85
CA ILE A 268 1.34 13.84 -9.80
C ILE A 268 1.43 12.60 -8.91
N TYR A 269 0.29 12.10 -8.44
CA TYR A 269 0.17 10.91 -7.59
C TYR A 269 0.70 9.65 -8.28
N LYS A 270 0.39 9.48 -9.57
CA LYS A 270 0.86 8.33 -10.36
C LYS A 270 2.38 8.24 -10.42
N GLY A 271 3.08 9.38 -10.49
CA GLY A 271 4.54 9.44 -10.65
C GLY A 271 5.30 8.91 -9.44
N PHE A 272 4.98 9.35 -8.21
CA PHE A 272 5.67 8.88 -7.01
C PHE A 272 5.11 7.57 -6.44
N LYS A 273 3.81 7.25 -6.63
CA LYS A 273 3.20 5.97 -6.17
C LYS A 273 3.94 4.75 -6.74
N ALA A 274 4.25 4.79 -8.03
CA ALA A 274 5.00 3.74 -8.70
C ALA A 274 6.39 3.47 -8.07
N VAL A 275 6.98 4.50 -7.44
CA VAL A 275 8.26 4.38 -6.73
C VAL A 275 8.06 3.77 -5.34
N LEU A 276 7.05 4.21 -4.59
CA LEU A 276 6.79 3.74 -3.23
C LEU A 276 6.43 2.24 -3.20
N ASP A 277 5.63 1.78 -4.15
CA ASP A 277 5.19 0.39 -4.24
C ASP A 277 6.25 -0.54 -4.89
N SER A 278 7.40 -0.01 -5.30
CA SER A 278 8.37 -0.74 -6.13
C SER A 278 9.23 -1.77 -5.38
N LYS A 279 9.30 -1.73 -4.04
CA LYS A 279 10.32 -2.47 -3.27
C LYS A 279 10.36 -3.97 -3.57
N SER A 280 9.23 -4.67 -3.44
CA SER A 280 9.15 -6.12 -3.69
C SER A 280 9.37 -6.46 -5.16
N ASN A 281 8.86 -5.62 -6.06
CA ASN A 281 8.99 -5.79 -7.51
C ASN A 281 10.45 -5.64 -7.96
N ASP A 282 11.17 -4.63 -7.45
CA ASP A 282 12.60 -4.41 -7.75
C ASP A 282 13.46 -5.57 -7.25
N GLU A 283 13.21 -6.04 -6.01
CA GLU A 283 13.95 -7.16 -5.43
C GLU A 283 13.73 -8.48 -6.20
N THR A 284 12.48 -8.76 -6.59
CA THR A 284 12.14 -9.97 -7.36
C THR A 284 12.69 -9.91 -8.78
N MET A 285 12.60 -8.76 -9.46
CA MET A 285 13.18 -8.58 -10.77
C MET A 285 14.71 -8.70 -10.75
N ALA A 286 15.38 -8.11 -9.74
CA ALA A 286 16.83 -8.24 -9.58
C ALA A 286 17.27 -9.69 -9.28
N LEU A 287 16.47 -10.43 -8.49
CA LEU A 287 16.71 -11.85 -8.25
C LEU A 287 16.61 -12.62 -9.57
N HIS A 288 15.52 -12.49 -10.32
CA HIS A 288 15.34 -13.17 -11.60
C HIS A 288 16.42 -12.80 -12.61
N ALA A 289 16.77 -11.52 -12.73
CA ALA A 289 17.83 -11.03 -13.60
C ALA A 289 19.22 -11.64 -13.28
N SER A 290 19.47 -11.98 -12.01
CA SER A 290 20.72 -12.64 -11.61
C SER A 290 20.85 -14.08 -12.09
N TRP A 291 19.74 -14.74 -12.43
CA TRP A 291 19.70 -16.09 -12.99
C TRP A 291 19.76 -16.11 -14.52
N GLU A 292 19.65 -14.96 -15.18
CA GLU A 292 19.62 -14.88 -16.64
C GLU A 292 20.99 -15.22 -17.26
N PRO A 293 21.02 -15.90 -18.42
CA PRO A 293 22.26 -16.17 -19.12
C PRO A 293 22.93 -14.84 -19.49
N ARG A 294 24.25 -14.78 -19.27
CA ARG A 294 25.01 -13.54 -19.48
C ARG A 294 24.97 -13.16 -20.96
N HIS A 295 24.44 -11.98 -21.26
CA HIS A 295 24.38 -11.46 -22.63
C HIS A 295 25.66 -10.71 -23.05
N SER A 296 26.52 -10.32 -22.09
CA SER A 296 27.75 -9.58 -22.38
C SER A 296 28.95 -10.49 -22.66
N ARG A 297 29.66 -10.18 -23.76
CA ARG A 297 30.92 -10.82 -24.21
C ARG A 297 32.02 -10.88 -23.14
N HIS A 298 32.00 -9.99 -22.15
CA HIS A 298 33.06 -9.85 -21.16
C HIS A 298 32.80 -10.60 -19.85
N CYS A 299 31.70 -11.37 -19.74
CA CYS A 299 31.40 -12.22 -18.58
C CYS A 299 31.37 -11.54 -17.20
N TYR A 300 31.34 -10.21 -17.10
CA TYR A 300 31.20 -9.50 -15.83
C TYR A 300 29.80 -9.72 -15.22
N ARG A 301 29.74 -9.81 -13.90
CA ARG A 301 28.47 -9.91 -13.16
C ARG A 301 27.82 -8.53 -13.18
N TYR A 302 26.70 -8.40 -13.89
CA TYR A 302 25.97 -7.13 -13.94
C TYR A 302 25.42 -6.77 -12.55
N PRO A 303 25.51 -5.49 -12.11
CA PRO A 303 25.23 -5.09 -10.74
C PRO A 303 23.73 -4.92 -10.46
N TRP A 304 22.92 -5.97 -10.63
CA TRP A 304 21.46 -5.92 -10.40
C TRP A 304 21.07 -5.51 -8.97
N GLN A 305 21.91 -5.80 -7.98
CA GLN A 305 21.69 -5.36 -6.59
C GLN A 305 21.84 -3.84 -6.43
N GLN A 306 22.65 -3.18 -7.27
CA GLN A 306 22.78 -1.74 -7.24
C GLN A 306 21.50 -1.05 -7.73
N TYR A 307 20.76 -1.64 -8.68
CA TYR A 307 19.42 -1.16 -9.05
C TYR A 307 18.44 -1.19 -7.87
N VAL A 308 18.52 -2.20 -7.00
CA VAL A 308 17.68 -2.31 -5.80
C VAL A 308 18.05 -1.22 -4.77
N LYS A 309 19.35 -0.95 -4.58
CA LYS A 309 19.83 0.15 -3.75
C LYS A 309 19.38 1.51 -4.28
N LEU A 310 19.56 1.75 -5.58
CA LEU A 310 19.06 2.94 -6.25
C LEU A 310 17.55 3.09 -6.06
N GLY A 311 16.78 2.00 -6.18
CA GLY A 311 15.35 2.00 -5.85
C GLY A 311 15.06 2.42 -4.40
N ALA A 312 15.91 2.08 -3.43
CA ALA A 312 15.76 2.51 -2.04
C ALA A 312 15.99 4.02 -1.87
N VAL A 313 17.02 4.56 -2.53
CA VAL A 313 17.29 6.00 -2.52
C VAL A 313 16.17 6.77 -3.24
N LEU A 314 15.66 6.25 -4.36
CA LEU A 314 14.50 6.83 -5.05
C LEU A 314 13.22 6.82 -4.20
N ARG A 315 13.00 5.80 -3.36
CA ARG A 315 11.88 5.81 -2.40
C ARG A 315 12.07 6.87 -1.33
N ASN A 316 13.29 7.02 -0.79
CA ASN A 316 13.61 8.08 0.17
C ASN A 316 13.39 9.48 -0.40
N PHE A 317 13.73 9.67 -1.68
CA PHE A 317 13.43 10.88 -2.44
C PHE A 317 11.92 11.05 -2.64
N GLY A 318 11.22 9.98 -3.03
CA GLY A 318 9.77 9.93 -3.21
C GLY A 318 8.99 10.35 -1.97
N TYR A 319 9.43 9.99 -0.76
CA TYR A 319 8.80 10.47 0.48
C TYR A 319 8.81 12.01 0.62
N THR A 320 9.86 12.68 0.14
CA THR A 320 9.88 14.16 0.12
C THR A 320 8.88 14.71 -0.90
N VAL A 321 8.74 14.07 -2.07
CA VAL A 321 7.73 14.46 -3.07
C VAL A 321 6.32 14.28 -2.53
N VAL A 322 6.06 13.21 -1.77
CA VAL A 322 4.78 12.99 -1.07
C VAL A 322 4.50 14.11 -0.08
N ALA A 323 5.51 14.50 0.72
CA ALA A 323 5.37 15.60 1.67
C ALA A 323 5.11 16.94 0.95
N LEU A 324 5.78 17.17 -0.17
CA LEU A 324 5.59 18.36 -1.01
C LEU A 324 4.18 18.40 -1.62
N HIS A 325 3.68 17.27 -2.10
CA HIS A 325 2.29 17.12 -2.54
C HIS A 325 1.31 17.34 -1.36
N GLY A 326 1.68 16.90 -0.14
CA GLY A 326 0.94 17.20 1.08
C GLY A 326 0.78 18.69 1.36
N CYS A 327 1.80 19.51 1.04
CA CYS A 327 1.73 20.97 1.17
C CYS A 327 0.65 21.61 0.29
N LEU A 328 0.32 21.02 -0.87
CA LEU A 328 -0.76 21.49 -1.75
C LEU A 328 -2.14 21.40 -1.11
N ARG A 329 -2.32 20.41 -0.24
CA ARG A 329 -3.59 20.08 0.40
C ARG A 329 -3.71 20.66 1.82
N THR A 330 -2.78 21.55 2.22
CA THR A 330 -2.80 22.15 3.56
C THR A 330 -3.96 23.12 3.74
N GLU A 331 -4.65 23.03 4.88
CA GLU A 331 -5.77 23.93 5.22
C GLU A 331 -5.29 25.37 5.48
N ILE A 332 -4.05 25.53 5.98
CA ILE A 332 -3.43 26.83 6.19
C ILE A 332 -2.67 27.21 4.93
N GLN A 333 -3.34 27.94 4.05
CA GLN A 333 -2.71 28.41 2.81
C GLN A 333 -1.85 29.65 3.05
N THR A 334 -0.66 29.65 2.44
CA THR A 334 0.21 30.83 2.43
C THR A 334 -0.48 32.00 1.70
N PRO A 335 -0.40 33.24 2.21
CA PRO A 335 -0.93 34.42 1.52
C PRO A 335 -0.41 34.57 0.08
N ARG A 336 -1.26 35.08 -0.83
CA ARG A 336 -0.89 35.28 -2.25
C ARG A 336 0.33 36.18 -2.43
N SER A 337 0.48 37.21 -1.60
CA SER A 337 1.62 38.13 -1.59
C SER A 337 2.95 37.42 -1.29
N VAL A 338 2.94 36.48 -0.35
CA VAL A 338 4.11 35.67 0.02
C VAL A 338 4.40 34.63 -1.07
N ARG A 339 3.37 33.97 -1.61
CA ARG A 339 3.53 33.01 -2.73
C ARG A 339 4.12 33.68 -3.97
N ALA A 340 3.67 34.89 -4.32
CA ALA A 340 4.20 35.63 -5.47
C ALA A 340 5.69 35.95 -5.32
N LEU A 341 6.14 36.28 -4.10
CA LEU A 341 7.53 36.63 -3.84
C LEU A 341 8.51 35.47 -4.09
N PHE A 342 8.10 34.24 -3.76
CA PHE A 342 8.96 33.06 -3.84
C PHE A 342 8.67 32.14 -5.03
N LYS A 343 7.72 32.51 -5.90
CA LYS A 343 7.30 31.72 -7.05
C LYS A 343 8.46 31.43 -7.99
N ASP A 344 9.12 32.46 -8.51
CA ASP A 344 10.16 32.29 -9.54
C ASP A 344 11.38 31.50 -9.04
N PRO A 345 11.96 31.78 -7.85
CA PRO A 345 13.05 30.97 -7.32
C PRO A 345 12.66 29.51 -7.07
N SER A 346 11.44 29.27 -6.55
CA SER A 346 10.98 27.90 -6.26
C SER A 346 10.70 27.10 -7.54
N VAL A 347 10.07 27.71 -8.54
CA VAL A 347 9.81 27.09 -9.85
C VAL A 347 11.11 26.83 -10.59
N ARG A 348 12.08 27.76 -10.54
CA ARG A 348 13.42 27.56 -11.11
C ARG A 348 14.10 26.36 -10.47
N LEU A 349 14.10 26.27 -9.13
CA LEU A 349 14.71 25.15 -8.41
C LEU A 349 14.07 23.80 -8.77
N ALA A 350 12.73 23.74 -8.80
CA ALA A 350 11.99 22.53 -9.17
C ALA A 350 12.31 22.06 -10.60
N ARG A 351 12.48 23.01 -11.54
CA ARG A 351 12.84 22.73 -12.92
C ARG A 351 14.25 22.15 -13.02
N GLU A 352 15.22 22.69 -12.29
CA GLU A 352 16.60 22.15 -12.28
C GLU A 352 16.66 20.76 -11.63
N VAL A 353 15.91 20.51 -10.55
CA VAL A 353 15.75 19.16 -9.97
C VAL A 353 15.12 18.18 -10.97
N SER A 354 14.06 18.61 -11.68
CA SER A 354 13.39 17.81 -12.73
C SER A 354 14.35 17.47 -13.88
N LYS A 355 15.14 18.44 -14.35
CA LYS A 355 16.17 18.22 -15.37
C LYS A 355 17.24 17.23 -14.90
N GLY A 356 17.73 17.37 -13.66
CA GLY A 356 18.69 16.44 -13.07
C GLY A 356 18.17 15.01 -13.08
N LEU A 357 16.95 14.78 -12.59
CA LEU A 357 16.31 13.46 -12.63
C LEU A 357 16.09 12.93 -14.05
N MET A 358 15.76 13.80 -15.01
CA MET A 358 15.58 13.42 -16.42
C MET A 358 16.92 13.01 -17.07
N GLU A 359 18.00 13.73 -16.76
CA GLU A 359 19.34 13.38 -17.24
C GLU A 359 19.83 12.07 -16.62
N LEU A 360 19.58 11.84 -15.32
CA LEU A 360 19.84 10.55 -14.67
C LEU A 360 19.04 9.42 -15.34
N ALA A 361 17.76 9.65 -15.67
CA ALA A 361 16.93 8.69 -16.38
C ALA A 361 17.50 8.38 -17.78
N ASN A 362 17.95 9.41 -18.50
CA ASN A 362 18.56 9.28 -19.82
C ASN A 362 19.92 8.58 -19.78
N SER A 363 20.74 8.87 -18.77
CA SER A 363 22.01 8.20 -18.49
C SER A 363 21.81 6.69 -18.33
N ILE A 364 20.84 6.27 -17.50
CA ILE A 364 20.50 4.85 -17.35
C ILE A 364 19.97 4.29 -18.67
N ARG A 365 18.97 4.93 -19.29
CA ARG A 365 18.33 4.49 -20.55
C ARG A 365 19.33 4.23 -21.67
N SER A 366 20.30 5.13 -21.84
CA SER A 366 21.33 5.03 -22.88
C SER A 366 22.59 4.30 -22.43
N ARG A 367 22.65 3.88 -21.15
CA ARG A 367 23.80 3.20 -20.53
C ARG A 367 25.10 4.00 -20.70
N ARG A 368 25.02 5.31 -20.44
CA ARG A 368 26.13 6.27 -20.49
C ARG A 368 26.29 6.99 -19.15
N HIS A 369 27.48 7.52 -18.88
CA HIS A 369 27.70 8.41 -17.73
C HIS A 369 26.95 9.74 -17.89
N CYS A 370 26.64 10.38 -16.76
CA CYS A 370 25.93 11.67 -16.73
C CYS A 370 26.82 12.80 -17.28
N SER A 371 26.18 13.81 -17.87
CA SER A 371 26.88 15.05 -18.22
C SER A 371 27.22 15.83 -16.94
N PRO A 372 28.49 16.22 -16.73
CA PRO A 372 28.89 16.96 -15.53
C PRO A 372 28.29 18.39 -15.47
N GLU A 373 28.00 18.98 -16.63
CA GLU A 373 27.50 20.36 -16.75
C GLU A 373 26.04 20.52 -16.29
N ILE A 374 25.19 19.51 -16.50
CA ILE A 374 23.76 19.57 -16.13
C ILE A 374 23.55 19.32 -14.62
N LEU A 375 24.52 18.71 -13.95
CA LEU A 375 24.30 18.07 -12.65
C LEU A 375 24.55 18.96 -11.43
N SER A 376 25.37 20.02 -11.55
CA SER A 376 25.86 20.76 -10.36
C SER A 376 25.70 22.27 -10.44
N ASP A 377 26.16 22.93 -11.51
CA ASP A 377 26.32 24.39 -11.52
C ASP A 377 24.97 25.13 -11.51
N HIS A 378 24.04 24.75 -12.39
CA HIS A 378 22.72 25.39 -12.48
C HIS A 378 21.80 25.08 -11.29
N LEU A 379 21.93 23.89 -10.71
CA LEU A 379 21.17 23.47 -9.54
C LEU A 379 21.62 24.25 -8.29
N HIS A 380 22.92 24.41 -8.09
CA HIS A 380 23.47 25.17 -6.97
C HIS A 380 23.11 26.65 -7.06
N GLU A 381 23.17 27.23 -8.27
CA GLU A 381 22.73 28.61 -8.53
C GLU A 381 21.26 28.81 -8.18
N ALA A 382 20.37 27.92 -8.63
CA ALA A 382 18.94 27.98 -8.33
C ALA A 382 18.63 27.81 -6.83
N LEU A 383 19.38 26.95 -6.13
CA LEU A 383 19.25 26.79 -4.68
C LEU A 383 19.70 28.06 -3.94
N GLN A 384 20.79 28.68 -4.41
CA GLN A 384 21.30 29.92 -3.83
C GLN A 384 20.35 31.10 -4.05
N ASP A 385 19.69 31.18 -5.20
CA ASP A 385 18.64 32.17 -5.46
C ASP A 385 17.47 32.04 -4.48
N LEU A 386 16.99 30.81 -4.23
CA LEU A 386 15.93 30.59 -3.24
C LEU A 386 16.40 30.98 -1.83
N ASN A 387 17.62 30.61 -1.44
CA ASN A 387 18.18 30.95 -0.14
C ASN A 387 18.37 32.48 0.03
N ASN A 388 18.81 33.17 -1.03
CA ASN A 388 18.93 34.62 -1.05
C ASN A 388 17.56 35.30 -0.96
N ALA A 389 16.55 34.78 -1.66
CA ALA A 389 15.17 35.27 -1.57
C ALA A 389 14.64 35.14 -0.13
N ILE A 390 14.85 33.98 0.53
CA ILE A 390 14.43 33.75 1.92
C ILE A 390 15.16 34.71 2.87
N LYS A 391 16.48 34.90 2.70
CA LYS A 391 17.30 35.83 3.50
C LYS A 391 16.92 37.29 3.31
N SER A 392 16.41 37.67 2.14
CA SER A 392 16.01 39.05 1.84
C SER A 392 14.77 39.51 2.62
N GLN A 393 13.99 38.58 3.18
CA GLN A 393 12.77 38.88 3.97
C GLN A 393 12.83 38.30 5.40
N PRO A 394 13.76 38.75 6.26
CA PRO A 394 13.93 38.20 7.60
C PRO A 394 12.68 38.45 8.49
N ARG A 395 11.94 39.53 8.24
CA ARG A 395 10.73 39.89 9.01
C ARG A 395 9.61 38.86 8.88
N LEU A 396 9.55 38.13 7.77
CA LEU A 396 8.53 37.13 7.49
C LEU A 396 8.75 35.83 8.29
N PHE A 397 10.01 35.49 8.60
CA PHE A 397 10.40 34.22 9.22
C PHE A 397 11.08 34.34 10.60
N LEU A 398 11.49 35.54 11.03
CA LEU A 398 12.19 35.76 12.31
C LEU A 398 11.39 36.60 13.32
N GLY A 399 10.18 37.03 12.96
CA GLY A 399 9.35 37.90 13.80
C GLY A 399 9.91 39.31 13.96
N SER A 400 9.05 40.28 14.30
CA SER A 400 9.49 41.63 14.65
C SER A 400 10.33 41.56 15.92
N ASN A 401 11.64 41.76 15.81
CA ASN A 401 12.52 41.99 16.95
C ASN A 401 12.17 43.34 17.59
N SER A 402 11.10 43.39 18.38
CA SER A 402 10.77 44.55 19.21
C SER A 402 11.92 44.87 20.19
N ASN A 403 12.79 43.90 20.47
CA ASN A 403 13.96 44.06 21.32
C ASN A 403 15.12 44.84 20.68
N GLN A 404 15.19 44.99 19.35
CA GLN A 404 16.24 45.83 18.74
C GLN A 404 15.89 47.33 18.78
N ALA A 405 14.61 47.69 18.73
CA ALA A 405 14.16 49.07 18.88
C ALA A 405 14.31 49.56 20.33
N THR A 406 13.95 48.73 21.33
CA THR A 406 14.19 49.03 22.75
C THR A 406 15.67 49.03 23.10
N ASN A 407 16.49 48.17 22.50
CA ASN A 407 17.94 48.20 22.71
C ASN A 407 18.59 49.42 22.07
N MET A 408 18.15 49.91 20.89
CA MET A 408 18.66 51.17 20.32
C MET A 408 18.18 52.41 21.10
N LEU A 409 16.95 52.41 21.62
CA LEU A 409 16.45 53.49 22.49
C LEU A 409 17.11 53.49 23.87
N ALA A 410 17.41 52.31 24.42
CA ALA A 410 18.18 52.16 25.66
C ALA A 410 19.66 52.51 25.47
N LEU A 411 20.26 52.20 24.31
CA LEU A 411 21.63 52.64 23.97
C LEU A 411 21.69 54.15 23.74
N ALA A 412 20.69 54.74 23.07
CA ALA A 412 20.58 56.18 22.87
C ALA A 412 20.30 56.92 24.20
N ALA A 413 19.51 56.33 25.10
CA ALA A 413 19.29 56.84 26.46
C ALA A 413 20.54 56.68 27.36
N ALA A 414 21.33 55.62 27.18
CA ALA A 414 22.62 55.43 27.86
C ALA A 414 23.71 56.40 27.32
N HIS A 415 23.67 56.74 26.03
CA HIS A 415 24.53 57.78 25.46
C HIS A 415 24.10 59.21 25.85
N ALA A 416 22.83 59.42 26.22
CA ALA A 416 22.36 60.68 26.78
C ALA A 416 22.66 60.84 28.29
N SER A 417 22.99 59.76 29.01
CA SER A 417 23.28 59.77 30.44
C SER A 417 24.75 59.73 30.83
N GLN A 418 25.68 59.65 29.85
CA GLN A 418 27.12 59.82 30.10
C GLN A 418 27.64 61.16 29.57
N LYS A 419 27.34 62.21 30.32
CA LYS A 419 28.15 63.44 30.32
C LYS A 419 28.64 63.70 31.74
N HIS A 420 29.47 62.79 32.26
CA HIS A 420 30.55 63.09 33.23
C HIS A 420 31.39 61.84 33.54
N GLY A 421 32.68 61.89 33.19
CA GLY A 421 33.79 61.31 33.99
C GLY A 421 34.23 59.85 33.75
N SER A 422 35.36 59.70 33.05
CA SER A 422 36.56 58.89 33.42
C SER A 422 36.38 57.48 34.01
N GLY A 423 36.92 56.36 33.53
CA GLY A 423 37.96 56.04 32.54
C GLY A 423 38.46 54.59 32.78
N ILE A 424 39.14 54.03 31.76
CA ILE A 424 40.15 52.93 31.80
C ILE A 424 39.72 51.44 31.56
N SER A 425 40.34 50.92 30.48
CA SER A 425 40.88 49.58 30.12
C SER A 425 40.02 48.39 29.64
N LEU A 426 40.44 47.90 28.46
CA LEU A 426 40.17 46.63 27.75
C LEU A 426 40.68 45.36 28.47
N SER A 427 40.02 44.20 28.25
CA SER A 427 40.66 42.96 27.72
C SER A 427 39.72 41.75 27.51
N SER A 428 39.80 41.16 26.32
CA SER A 428 39.94 39.71 25.99
C SER A 428 38.87 38.65 26.35
N VAL A 429 38.27 38.08 25.28
CA VAL A 429 38.10 36.64 24.92
C VAL A 429 37.98 35.57 26.02
N LYS A 430 36.86 34.83 26.04
CA LYS A 430 36.82 33.35 25.92
C LYS A 430 35.40 32.77 25.74
N THR A 431 35.29 31.87 24.78
CA THR A 431 34.28 30.81 24.61
C THR A 431 34.05 30.03 25.90
N ASP A 432 32.80 29.63 26.17
CA ASP A 432 32.52 28.26 26.62
C ASP A 432 31.06 27.83 26.47
N SER A 433 30.97 26.54 26.20
CA SER A 433 29.82 25.73 25.86
C SER A 433 29.26 25.08 27.12
N SER A 434 28.12 25.53 27.64
CA SER A 434 27.31 24.79 28.62
C SER A 434 26.04 25.56 29.03
N ALA A 435 24.89 25.28 28.40
CA ALA A 435 23.59 25.73 28.89
C ALA A 435 22.44 24.73 28.59
N LEU A 436 22.74 23.43 28.63
CA LEU A 436 21.75 22.35 28.43
C LEU A 436 21.38 21.60 29.73
N LEU A 437 21.78 22.08 30.92
CA LEU A 437 21.58 21.34 32.17
C LEU A 437 20.84 22.08 33.30
N GLU A 438 20.27 23.26 33.05
CA GLU A 438 19.69 24.07 34.15
C GLU A 438 18.16 24.14 34.21
N TRP A 439 17.41 23.42 33.35
CA TRP A 439 15.94 23.51 33.35
C TRP A 439 15.17 22.31 33.93
N LYS A 440 15.81 21.50 34.78
CA LYS A 440 15.19 20.30 35.37
C LYS A 440 15.09 20.30 36.90
N SER A 441 14.99 21.45 37.56
CA SER A 441 14.72 21.51 39.00
C SER A 441 13.85 22.69 39.42
N LYS A 442 12.53 22.56 39.26
CA LYS A 442 11.54 23.23 40.11
C LYS A 442 10.12 22.68 39.91
N ARG A 443 9.85 21.50 40.48
CA ARG A 443 8.48 21.07 40.83
C ARG A 443 8.53 20.13 42.02
N VAL A 444 8.59 20.68 43.23
CA VAL A 444 8.07 20.04 44.45
C VAL A 444 7.67 21.14 45.45
N SER A 445 6.49 20.94 46.06
CA SER A 445 5.94 21.61 47.25
C SER A 445 5.15 22.91 47.03
N GLU A 446 3.82 22.83 47.06
CA GLU A 446 3.04 23.15 48.27
C GLU A 446 1.54 22.82 48.06
N GLN A 447 0.92 22.23 49.09
CA GLN A 447 -0.47 21.83 49.14
C GLN A 447 -1.07 22.30 50.48
N SER A 448 -2.13 23.11 50.46
CA SER A 448 -3.18 23.13 51.50
C SER A 448 -4.39 24.00 51.12
N LYS A 449 -5.58 23.35 51.04
CA LYS A 449 -6.95 23.69 51.54
C LYS A 449 -7.48 25.14 51.40
N GLU A 450 -8.74 25.48 51.05
CA GLU A 450 -10.03 24.79 50.93
C GLU A 450 -11.08 25.73 50.25
N ASN A 451 -12.10 25.12 49.65
CA ASN A 451 -13.37 25.59 49.04
C ASN A 451 -13.82 27.06 49.13
N GLU A 452 -14.10 27.68 47.97
CA GLU A 452 -15.33 28.47 47.76
C GLU A 452 -15.72 28.53 46.26
N ARG A 453 -16.99 28.25 45.99
CA ARG A 453 -17.63 28.20 44.66
C ARG A 453 -17.91 29.63 44.19
N LYS A 454 -17.09 30.18 43.28
CA LYS A 454 -17.39 31.45 42.58
C LYS A 454 -17.02 31.38 41.09
N VAL A 455 -18.07 31.36 40.28
CA VAL A 455 -18.21 31.72 38.86
C VAL A 455 -16.95 32.34 38.23
N LEU A 456 -16.36 31.65 37.25
CA LEU A 456 -15.31 32.22 36.40
C LEU A 456 -15.93 33.17 35.37
N ARG A 457 -15.76 34.46 35.63
CA ARG A 457 -15.81 35.56 34.66
C ARG A 457 -14.79 35.27 33.53
N PRO A 458 -15.04 35.65 32.26
CA PRO A 458 -14.08 35.41 31.19
C PRO A 458 -12.87 36.33 31.39
N GLN A 459 -11.74 35.76 31.81
CA GLN A 459 -10.46 36.43 31.67
C GLN A 459 -10.02 36.32 30.22
N VAL A 460 -10.32 37.38 29.46
CA VAL A 460 -9.70 37.67 28.18
C VAL A 460 -8.22 37.97 28.47
N SER A 461 -7.37 36.96 28.36
CA SER A 461 -5.92 37.20 28.34
C SER A 461 -5.58 37.89 27.01
N LYS A 462 -5.52 39.22 27.07
CA LYS A 462 -4.83 40.09 26.12
C LYS A 462 -3.35 39.67 26.09
N ILE A 463 -3.02 38.67 25.29
CA ILE A 463 -1.73 38.59 24.62
C ILE A 463 -2.04 39.04 23.20
N ALA A 464 -1.73 40.30 22.92
CA ALA A 464 -1.83 40.85 21.58
C ALA A 464 -0.86 40.05 20.70
N ILE A 465 -1.39 39.21 19.81
CA ILE A 465 -0.66 38.52 18.75
C ILE A 465 -0.18 39.60 17.78
N THR A 466 1.04 40.08 17.94
CA THR A 466 1.71 40.97 16.97
C THR A 466 2.59 40.18 16.00
N SER A 467 2.18 38.98 15.59
CA SER A 467 2.89 38.20 14.56
C SER A 467 1.93 37.38 13.70
N LEU A 468 0.88 38.01 13.17
CA LEU A 468 0.01 37.39 12.16
C LEU A 468 0.85 36.95 10.92
N GLU A 469 1.87 37.74 10.58
CA GLU A 469 2.78 37.49 9.45
C GLU A 469 3.63 36.21 9.60
N PHE A 470 4.00 35.81 10.81
CA PHE A 470 4.83 34.62 11.03
C PHE A 470 4.02 33.32 10.94
N SER A 471 2.81 33.29 11.51
CA SER A 471 1.92 32.12 11.42
C SER A 471 1.46 31.84 9.98
N GLU A 472 1.33 32.89 9.17
CA GLU A 472 0.94 32.81 7.75
C GLU A 472 2.09 32.37 6.83
N ALA A 473 3.34 32.54 7.26
CA ALA A 473 4.54 32.16 6.52
C ALA A 473 5.02 30.72 6.79
N LEU A 474 4.57 30.08 7.89
CA LEU A 474 4.95 28.71 8.28
C LEU A 474 4.67 27.65 7.19
N PRO A 475 3.50 27.62 6.50
CA PRO A 475 3.24 26.61 5.47
C PRO A 475 4.21 26.73 4.29
N PHE A 476 4.59 27.95 3.94
CA PHE A 476 5.60 28.19 2.91
C PHE A 476 7.00 27.83 3.40
N ALA A 477 7.34 28.12 4.66
CA ALA A 477 8.62 27.69 5.24
C ALA A 477 8.77 26.16 5.19
N ALA A 478 7.71 25.42 5.51
CA ALA A 478 7.68 23.96 5.39
C ALA A 478 7.86 23.51 3.92
N PHE A 479 7.12 24.13 2.98
CA PHE A 479 7.24 23.86 1.55
C PHE A 479 8.67 24.14 1.02
N ALA A 480 9.24 25.29 1.35
CA ALA A 480 10.59 25.67 0.96
C ALA A 480 11.65 24.75 1.58
N SER A 481 11.47 24.34 2.84
CA SER A 481 12.33 23.36 3.50
C SER A 481 12.30 22.01 2.78
N LEU A 482 11.12 21.57 2.32
CA LEU A 482 10.99 20.33 1.54
C LEU A 482 11.64 20.46 0.16
N LEU A 483 11.57 21.62 -0.49
CA LEU A 483 12.30 21.85 -1.75
C LEU A 483 13.81 21.80 -1.55
N VAL A 484 14.34 22.42 -0.50
CA VAL A 484 15.77 22.31 -0.17
C VAL A 484 16.15 20.85 0.12
N GLU A 485 15.31 20.12 0.85
CA GLU A 485 15.49 18.69 1.11
C GLU A 485 15.47 17.86 -0.18
N THR A 486 14.67 18.21 -1.20
CA THR A 486 14.70 17.51 -2.50
C THR A 486 16.06 17.63 -3.18
N VAL A 487 16.73 18.79 -3.08
CA VAL A 487 18.06 18.99 -3.65
C VAL A 487 19.09 18.12 -2.92
N ALA A 488 19.09 18.14 -1.59
CA ALA A 488 20.02 17.32 -0.79
C ALA A 488 19.84 15.81 -1.05
N LYS A 489 18.60 15.35 -1.27
CA LYS A 489 18.34 13.95 -1.64
C LYS A 489 18.66 13.64 -3.10
N LEU A 490 18.61 14.63 -4.00
CA LEU A 490 19.02 14.44 -5.40
C LEU A 490 20.51 14.09 -5.48
N ASP A 491 21.37 14.72 -4.67
CA ASP A 491 22.80 14.39 -4.60
C ASP A 491 23.04 12.90 -4.29
N HIS A 492 22.26 12.34 -3.36
CA HIS A 492 22.34 10.92 -3.03
C HIS A 492 21.88 10.02 -4.19
N VAL A 493 20.88 10.45 -4.96
CA VAL A 493 20.43 9.72 -6.17
C VAL A 493 21.54 9.77 -7.23
N ILE A 494 22.19 10.93 -7.40
CA ILE A 494 23.30 11.12 -8.34
C ILE A 494 24.44 10.14 -8.03
N GLU A 495 24.91 10.13 -6.78
CA GLU A 495 25.99 9.25 -6.33
C GLU A 495 25.71 7.78 -6.63
N GLU A 496 24.48 7.31 -6.34
CA GLU A 496 24.07 5.93 -6.59
C GLU A 496 23.97 5.59 -8.08
N VAL A 497 23.54 6.53 -8.93
CA VAL A 497 23.50 6.35 -10.38
C VAL A 497 24.91 6.32 -10.97
N GLU A 498 25.83 7.15 -10.47
CA GLU A 498 27.23 7.12 -10.87
C GLU A 498 27.93 5.83 -10.43
N GLU A 499 27.70 5.36 -9.19
CA GLU A 499 28.19 4.08 -8.72
C GLU A 499 27.65 2.93 -9.58
N LEU A 500 26.35 2.97 -9.92
CA LEU A 500 25.73 2.02 -10.83
C LEU A 500 26.40 2.03 -12.21
N GLY A 501 26.61 3.21 -12.80
CA GLY A 501 27.26 3.34 -14.10
C GLY A 501 28.68 2.79 -14.09
N ARG A 502 29.45 3.06 -13.03
CA ARG A 502 30.81 2.55 -12.83
C ARG A 502 30.83 1.02 -12.73
N LEU A 503 29.93 0.43 -11.93
CA LEU A 503 29.84 -1.02 -11.75
C LEU A 503 29.29 -1.74 -12.99
N ALA A 504 28.43 -1.07 -13.75
CA ALA A 504 27.81 -1.60 -14.98
C ALA A 504 28.66 -1.31 -16.23
N CYS A 505 29.80 -0.62 -16.10
CA CYS A 505 30.67 -0.17 -17.19
C CYS A 505 29.90 0.60 -18.27
N PHE A 506 29.16 1.62 -17.86
CA PHE A 506 28.49 2.54 -18.79
C PHE A 506 29.52 3.24 -19.69
N LYS A 507 29.09 3.62 -20.90
CA LYS A 507 29.94 4.37 -21.82
C LYS A 507 30.22 5.76 -21.26
N GLU A 508 31.39 6.32 -21.57
CA GLU A 508 31.70 7.71 -21.25
C GLU A 508 30.74 8.65 -22.00
N TYR A 509 30.53 9.84 -21.46
CA TYR A 509 29.66 10.85 -22.06
C TYR A 509 30.37 11.51 -23.25
N GLU A 510 29.77 11.45 -24.44
CA GLU A 510 30.22 12.19 -25.62
C GLU A 510 29.26 13.36 -25.92
N HIS A 511 29.78 14.55 -26.20
CA HIS A 511 29.00 15.77 -26.47
C HIS A 511 28.12 15.68 -27.75
N GLY A 512 28.25 14.60 -28.52
CA GLY A 512 27.43 14.32 -29.71
C GLY A 512 26.11 13.58 -29.43
N ASP A 513 25.88 13.11 -28.19
CA ASP A 513 24.68 12.37 -27.80
C ASP A 513 23.44 13.26 -27.52
N GLU A 514 23.54 14.59 -27.69
CA GLU A 514 22.43 15.54 -27.49
C GLU A 514 21.30 15.44 -28.55
N HIS A 515 21.45 14.64 -29.60
CA HIS A 515 20.42 14.48 -30.63
C HIS A 515 19.34 13.46 -30.23
N ILE A 516 18.55 13.78 -29.20
CA ILE A 516 17.19 13.24 -29.06
C ILE A 516 16.22 14.40 -29.20
N THR A 517 15.68 14.51 -30.41
CA THR A 517 14.52 15.33 -30.74
C THR A 517 13.43 15.12 -29.68
N VAL A 518 13.17 16.14 -28.86
CA VAL A 518 11.94 16.24 -28.09
C VAL A 518 10.82 16.44 -29.10
N THR A 519 10.33 15.33 -29.68
CA THR A 519 9.09 15.33 -30.42
C THR A 519 8.00 15.59 -29.40
N TYR A 520 7.57 16.84 -29.28
CA TYR A 520 6.21 17.15 -28.83
C TYR A 520 5.27 16.50 -29.85
N THR A 521 4.89 15.25 -29.64
CA THR A 521 3.67 14.73 -30.25
C THR A 521 2.52 15.43 -29.57
N GLY A 522 2.18 16.61 -30.07
CA GLY A 522 0.84 17.13 -29.97
C GLY A 522 -0.08 16.07 -30.59
N LEU A 523 -0.77 15.33 -29.73
CA LEU A 523 -1.84 14.44 -30.15
C LEU A 523 -2.92 15.33 -30.76
N GLY A 524 -2.97 15.32 -32.09
CA GLY A 524 -3.99 15.97 -32.88
C GLY A 524 -5.37 15.52 -32.42
N VAL A 525 -6.15 16.49 -31.97
CA VAL A 525 -7.59 16.37 -31.81
C VAL A 525 -8.18 16.21 -33.21
N GLN A 526 -8.72 15.03 -33.51
CA GLN A 526 -9.76 14.90 -34.53
C GLN A 526 -11.08 14.46 -33.87
N PRO A 527 -12.21 15.05 -34.27
CA PRO A 527 -13.47 14.93 -33.56
C PRO A 527 -14.11 13.58 -33.88
N VAL A 528 -14.32 12.74 -32.86
CA VAL A 528 -15.16 11.54 -32.97
C VAL A 528 -16.46 11.81 -32.25
N GLY A 529 -17.56 11.57 -32.98
CA GLY A 529 -18.87 12.12 -32.72
C GLY A 529 -19.48 11.76 -31.37
N ASN A 530 -20.23 12.73 -30.87
CA ASN A 530 -21.22 12.62 -29.81
C ASN A 530 -22.00 11.30 -29.86
N ARG A 531 -21.84 10.49 -28.82
CA ARG A 531 -22.93 9.69 -28.28
C ARG A 531 -22.87 9.79 -26.76
N LYS A 532 -23.77 10.62 -26.22
CA LYS A 532 -24.11 10.72 -24.80
C LYS A 532 -24.63 9.36 -24.35
N ASP A 533 -23.88 8.69 -23.48
CA ASP A 533 -24.45 7.70 -22.56
C ASP A 533 -23.99 8.09 -21.16
N ASP A 534 -24.97 8.57 -20.40
CA ASP A 534 -24.88 9.23 -19.11
C ASP A 534 -24.65 8.19 -18.00
N TYR A 535 -23.47 8.17 -17.38
CA TYR A 535 -23.21 7.48 -16.11
C TYR A 535 -22.22 8.30 -15.27
N THR A 536 -22.67 9.45 -14.80
CA THR A 536 -22.04 10.19 -13.70
C THR A 536 -22.35 9.52 -12.37
N SER A 537 -21.36 8.91 -11.71
CA SER A 537 -21.43 8.62 -10.27
C SER A 537 -21.19 9.93 -9.52
N GLN A 538 -22.26 10.68 -9.25
CA GLN A 538 -22.24 11.74 -8.24
C GLN A 538 -21.92 11.11 -6.89
N THR A 539 -21.02 11.71 -6.10
CA THR A 539 -20.82 11.35 -4.69
C THR A 539 -22.15 11.59 -3.95
N LYS A 540 -22.96 10.54 -3.87
CA LYS A 540 -24.30 10.61 -3.29
C LYS A 540 -24.16 10.53 -1.78
N TYR A 541 -24.42 11.64 -1.10
CA TYR A 541 -24.66 11.64 0.33
C TYR A 541 -26.15 11.35 0.56
N HIS A 542 -26.45 10.63 1.62
CA HIS A 542 -27.83 10.41 2.03
C HIS A 542 -28.28 11.59 2.89
N ASP A 543 -29.40 12.21 2.52
CA ASP A 543 -30.05 13.25 3.33
C ASP A 543 -30.68 12.59 4.57
N LEU A 544 -29.86 12.47 5.62
CA LEU A 544 -30.23 11.90 6.91
C LEU A 544 -29.82 12.88 8.01
N ASP A 545 -30.70 13.08 8.97
CA ASP A 545 -30.37 13.81 10.18
C ASP A 545 -29.29 13.06 10.97
N LEU A 546 -28.44 13.83 11.66
CA LEU A 546 -27.38 13.26 12.47
C LEU A 546 -27.97 12.50 13.65
N PRO A 547 -27.66 11.19 13.80
CA PRO A 547 -28.20 10.40 14.90
C PRO A 547 -27.46 10.67 16.23
N PHE A 548 -26.53 11.63 16.28
CA PHE A 548 -25.77 11.98 17.46
C PHE A 548 -25.57 13.50 17.53
N SER A 549 -25.36 14.03 18.74
CA SER A 549 -25.02 15.44 18.92
C SER A 549 -23.62 15.76 18.39
N LEU A 550 -23.45 16.91 17.74
CA LEU A 550 -22.14 17.40 17.28
C LEU A 550 -21.14 17.61 18.43
N SER A 551 -21.63 17.75 19.68
CA SER A 551 -20.78 17.78 20.88
C SER A 551 -19.89 16.53 21.02
N LEU A 552 -20.30 15.39 20.46
CA LEU A 552 -19.52 14.15 20.46
C LEU A 552 -18.16 14.31 19.77
N VAL A 553 -18.10 15.17 18.74
CA VAL A 553 -16.91 15.39 17.91
C VAL A 553 -16.20 16.72 18.19
N ASP A 554 -16.61 17.45 19.25
CA ASP A 554 -16.03 18.76 19.59
C ASP A 554 -14.54 18.71 19.96
N ARG A 555 -14.04 17.52 20.32
CA ARG A 555 -12.63 17.27 20.65
C ARG A 555 -11.86 16.57 19.51
N THR A 556 -12.45 16.49 18.31
CA THR A 556 -11.84 15.82 17.16
C THR A 556 -11.65 16.78 15.97
N PHE A 557 -11.03 16.30 14.90
CA PHE A 557 -10.86 17.06 13.65
C PHE A 557 -12.18 17.44 12.95
N LEU A 558 -13.31 16.86 13.37
CA LEU A 558 -14.64 17.16 12.85
C LEU A 558 -15.33 18.34 13.58
N LYS A 559 -14.68 18.94 14.58
CA LYS A 559 -15.24 20.06 15.35
C LYS A 559 -15.74 21.19 14.44
N GLY A 560 -17.01 21.55 14.62
CA GLY A 560 -17.64 22.67 13.91
C GLY A 560 -17.85 22.46 12.41
N ARG A 561 -17.67 21.23 11.90
CA ARG A 561 -17.87 20.91 10.48
C ARG A 561 -19.23 20.27 10.24
N GLU A 562 -19.79 20.51 9.05
CA GLU A 562 -20.98 19.81 8.57
C GLU A 562 -20.63 18.34 8.31
N LEU A 563 -21.47 17.42 8.81
CA LEU A 563 -21.34 15.98 8.62
C LEU A 563 -22.54 15.46 7.82
N LYS A 564 -22.26 14.63 6.80
CA LYS A 564 -23.28 13.97 5.98
C LYS A 564 -23.07 12.47 5.95
N CYS A 565 -24.17 11.73 5.82
CA CYS A 565 -24.13 10.29 5.70
C CYS A 565 -23.58 9.90 4.32
N CYS A 566 -22.44 9.23 4.31
CA CYS A 566 -21.70 8.89 3.11
C CYS A 566 -21.84 7.43 2.70
N TYR A 567 -22.36 6.59 3.60
CA TYR A 567 -22.65 5.17 3.42
C TYR A 567 -23.76 4.74 4.38
N LYS A 568 -24.71 3.96 3.88
CA LYS A 568 -25.78 3.31 4.65
C LYS A 568 -25.99 1.88 4.15
N ALA A 569 -25.63 0.89 4.95
CA ALA A 569 -25.59 -0.52 4.52
C ALA A 569 -26.93 -1.06 3.99
N SER A 570 -28.05 -0.64 4.57
CA SER A 570 -29.40 -1.01 4.10
C SER A 570 -29.76 -0.50 2.70
N ILE A 571 -29.07 0.53 2.20
CA ILE A 571 -29.26 1.10 0.86
C ILE A 571 -28.11 0.71 -0.08
N ASP A 572 -26.88 0.84 0.40
CA ASP A 572 -25.66 0.75 -0.40
C ASP A 572 -25.09 -0.67 -0.47
N GLY A 573 -25.57 -1.59 0.38
CA GLY A 573 -25.14 -2.99 0.45
C GLY A 573 -24.33 -3.28 1.71
N PHE A 574 -24.37 -4.54 2.17
CA PHE A 574 -23.75 -4.99 3.43
C PHE A 574 -22.35 -5.61 3.25
N SER A 575 -21.80 -5.65 2.03
CA SER A 575 -20.46 -6.22 1.85
C SER A 575 -19.38 -5.21 2.25
N ALA A 576 -18.24 -5.69 2.73
CA ALA A 576 -17.09 -4.81 3.01
C ALA A 576 -16.63 -4.05 1.74
N ALA A 577 -16.79 -4.65 0.55
CA ALA A 577 -16.52 -3.96 -0.71
C ALA A 577 -17.45 -2.77 -0.92
N ASP A 578 -18.75 -2.91 -0.62
CA ASP A 578 -19.70 -1.80 -0.70
C ASP A 578 -19.30 -0.71 0.30
N PHE A 579 -19.00 -1.09 1.55
CA PHE A 579 -18.52 -0.15 2.55
C PHE A 579 -17.32 0.68 2.06
N HIS A 580 -16.27 0.04 1.53
CA HIS A 580 -15.07 0.74 1.03
C HIS A 580 -15.34 1.60 -0.19
N ASN A 581 -16.19 1.15 -1.13
CA ASN A 581 -16.60 1.97 -2.30
C ASN A 581 -17.22 3.32 -1.88
N PHE A 582 -17.87 3.37 -0.72
CA PHE A 582 -18.53 4.57 -0.22
C PHE A 582 -17.80 5.26 0.93
N CYS A 583 -16.83 4.65 1.60
CA CYS A 583 -16.16 5.24 2.78
C CYS A 583 -14.70 5.58 2.55
N ASP A 584 -14.05 4.96 1.56
CA ASP A 584 -12.63 5.22 1.30
C ASP A 584 -12.40 6.65 0.84
N PHE A 585 -11.30 7.22 1.31
CA PHE A 585 -10.87 8.58 0.97
C PHE A 585 -11.90 9.66 1.39
N LYS A 586 -12.72 9.42 2.42
CA LYS A 586 -13.63 10.45 2.96
C LYS A 586 -13.12 11.14 4.24
N GLY A 587 -11.92 10.75 4.70
CA GLY A 587 -11.28 11.30 5.89
C GLY A 587 -11.88 10.81 7.21
N PRO A 588 -11.68 11.55 8.31
CA PRO A 588 -12.20 11.20 9.63
C PRO A 588 -13.72 11.01 9.59
N CYS A 589 -14.22 9.96 10.21
CA CYS A 589 -15.63 9.60 10.12
C CYS A 589 -16.17 9.00 11.42
N VAL A 590 -17.48 9.13 11.58
CA VAL A 590 -18.26 8.57 12.69
C VAL A 590 -19.08 7.42 12.12
N ILE A 591 -18.93 6.23 12.71
CA ILE A 591 -19.67 5.02 12.35
C ILE A 591 -20.76 4.80 13.38
N ILE A 592 -21.98 4.49 12.93
CA ILE A 592 -23.14 4.19 13.75
C ILE A 592 -23.68 2.81 13.34
N GLY A 593 -23.81 1.92 14.31
CA GLY A 593 -24.38 0.59 14.13
C GLY A 593 -25.72 0.45 14.84
N TYR A 594 -26.69 -0.13 14.15
CA TYR A 594 -28.00 -0.48 14.70
C TYR A 594 -28.11 -2.00 14.78
N THR A 595 -28.38 -2.52 15.97
CA THR A 595 -28.59 -3.96 16.18
C THR A 595 -30.06 -4.32 16.10
N ASN A 596 -30.35 -5.60 15.81
CA ASN A 596 -31.70 -6.16 15.82
C ASN A 596 -32.42 -6.14 17.19
N LYS A 597 -31.71 -5.77 18.27
CA LYS A 597 -32.26 -5.63 19.63
C LYS A 597 -32.54 -4.17 20.00
N SER A 598 -32.69 -3.30 19.00
CA SER A 598 -32.87 -1.86 19.18
C SER A 598 -31.74 -1.17 19.96
N PHE A 599 -30.57 -1.81 20.04
CA PHE A 599 -29.37 -1.23 20.66
C PHE A 599 -28.53 -0.51 19.60
N LYS A 600 -28.10 0.69 19.96
CA LYS A 600 -27.35 1.62 19.11
C LYS A 600 -25.98 1.88 19.70
N PHE A 601 -24.96 1.82 18.85
CA PHE A 601 -23.57 2.07 19.21
C PHE A 601 -22.86 2.81 18.09
N GLY A 602 -21.64 3.24 18.36
CA GLY A 602 -20.80 3.79 17.31
C GLY A 602 -19.33 3.84 17.68
N ALA A 603 -18.57 4.37 16.74
CA ALA A 603 -17.14 4.51 16.84
C ALA A 603 -16.67 5.72 16.02
N PHE A 604 -15.61 6.36 16.47
CA PHE A 604 -14.98 7.46 15.76
C PHE A 604 -13.62 7.02 15.22
N ASN A 605 -13.47 7.08 13.91
CA ASN A 605 -12.21 6.82 13.22
C ASN A 605 -11.56 8.18 12.82
N PRO A 606 -10.46 8.60 13.46
CA PRO A 606 -9.74 9.83 13.10
C PRO A 606 -8.98 9.75 11.78
N GLU A 607 -8.62 8.56 11.30
CA GLU A 607 -7.79 8.38 10.09
C GLU A 607 -8.62 8.26 8.81
N GLY A 608 -9.86 7.77 8.94
CA GLY A 608 -10.69 7.36 7.81
C GLY A 608 -10.33 5.97 7.28
N TYR A 609 -10.80 5.64 6.08
CA TYR A 609 -10.55 4.35 5.41
C TYR A 609 -9.86 4.58 4.06
N ARG A 610 -8.97 3.67 3.69
CA ARG A 610 -8.18 3.74 2.45
C ARG A 610 -7.92 2.35 1.84
N SER A 611 -8.46 1.29 2.43
CA SER A 611 -8.21 -0.10 2.00
C SER A 611 -6.71 -0.46 1.99
N THR A 612 -5.97 -0.04 3.01
CA THR A 612 -4.50 -0.19 3.07
C THR A 612 -4.01 -1.58 3.46
N ASP A 613 -4.89 -2.44 3.99
CA ASP A 613 -4.54 -3.71 4.64
C ASP A 613 -3.51 -3.55 5.78
N ASP A 614 -3.56 -2.39 6.45
CA ASP A 614 -2.66 -2.02 7.55
C ASP A 614 -3.43 -1.63 8.82
N TYR A 615 -2.69 -1.31 9.87
CA TYR A 615 -3.23 -0.89 11.16
C TYR A 615 -2.68 0.47 11.57
N TYR A 616 -3.50 1.24 12.28
CA TYR A 616 -3.13 2.57 12.76
C TYR A 616 -3.07 2.59 14.28
N ASP A 617 -1.99 3.17 14.81
CA ASP A 617 -1.86 3.47 16.24
C ASP A 617 -2.27 4.92 16.48
N THR A 618 -3.33 5.13 17.26
CA THR A 618 -3.87 6.45 17.58
C THR A 618 -4.62 6.43 18.90
N PHE A 619 -4.49 7.50 19.69
CA PHE A 619 -5.27 7.69 20.92
C PHE A 619 -6.59 8.45 20.70
N ASP A 620 -6.77 9.03 19.50
CA ASP A 620 -7.94 9.84 19.18
C ASP A 620 -9.13 9.01 18.72
N ALA A 621 -8.93 7.71 18.44
CA ALA A 621 -10.02 6.78 18.19
C ALA A 621 -10.75 6.43 19.49
N PHE A 622 -12.08 6.35 19.43
CA PHE A 622 -12.90 5.96 20.57
C PHE A 622 -14.17 5.23 20.13
N LEU A 623 -14.66 4.35 21.00
CA LEU A 623 -15.96 3.70 20.86
C LEU A 623 -16.99 4.45 21.69
N PHE A 624 -18.27 4.30 21.38
CA PHE A 624 -19.33 4.89 22.20
C PHE A 624 -20.65 4.12 22.07
N TYR A 625 -21.52 4.24 23.07
CA TYR A 625 -22.83 3.57 23.09
C TYR A 625 -23.87 4.36 23.87
N TRP A 626 -25.14 4.03 23.65
CA TRP A 626 -26.27 4.59 24.40
C TRP A 626 -26.85 3.52 25.34
N THR A 627 -27.24 3.94 26.54
CA THR A 627 -27.98 3.07 27.47
C THR A 627 -29.45 2.95 27.08
N ASP A 628 -30.00 4.05 26.55
CA ASP A 628 -31.39 4.18 26.11
C ASP A 628 -31.46 5.01 24.83
N ASN A 629 -32.35 4.68 23.91
CA ASN A 629 -32.50 5.40 22.62
C ASN A 629 -32.98 6.85 22.75
N GLU A 630 -33.41 7.28 23.95
CA GLU A 630 -33.87 8.64 24.24
C GLU A 630 -32.74 9.58 24.71
N ARG A 631 -31.59 9.05 25.19
CA ARG A 631 -30.44 9.90 25.53
C ARG A 631 -29.76 10.37 24.25
N ILE A 632 -29.52 11.68 24.15
CA ILE A 632 -28.82 12.27 23.01
C ILE A 632 -27.30 12.04 23.13
N ASP A 633 -26.74 12.19 24.33
CA ASP A 633 -25.30 12.06 24.57
C ASP A 633 -24.89 10.61 24.86
N PRO A 634 -23.96 10.02 24.08
CA PRO A 634 -23.48 8.67 24.32
C PRO A 634 -22.39 8.62 25.40
N ILE A 635 -22.18 7.44 25.95
CA ILE A 635 -21.05 7.13 26.82
C ILE A 635 -19.84 6.80 25.94
N VAL A 636 -18.73 7.52 26.11
CA VAL A 636 -17.50 7.37 25.33
C VAL A 636 -16.51 6.44 26.03
N LEU A 637 -16.00 5.47 25.28
CA LEU A 637 -14.99 4.50 25.68
C LEU A 637 -13.67 4.81 24.94
N PRO A 638 -12.73 5.53 25.59
CA PRO A 638 -11.48 5.92 24.95
C PRO A 638 -10.58 4.70 24.68
N LYS A 639 -9.64 4.86 23.76
CA LYS A 639 -8.50 3.94 23.61
C LYS A 639 -7.73 3.89 24.93
N ILE A 640 -7.45 2.69 25.43
CA ILE A 640 -6.61 2.48 26.63
C ILE A 640 -5.29 1.81 26.21
N GLY A 641 -4.21 2.15 26.92
CA GLY A 641 -2.83 1.82 26.54
C GLY A 641 -2.52 0.32 26.37
N GLY A 642 -1.50 0.05 25.56
CA GLY A 642 -0.96 -1.27 25.17
C GLY A 642 -0.22 -1.15 23.82
N SER A 643 0.69 -2.07 23.48
CA SER A 643 1.43 -2.07 22.19
C SER A 643 0.60 -2.58 21.00
N GLY A 644 -0.71 -2.29 21.00
CA GLY A 644 -1.68 -2.85 20.05
C GLY A 644 -2.43 -1.77 19.29
N ALA A 645 -2.59 -1.97 17.99
CA ALA A 645 -3.21 -1.03 17.07
C ALA A 645 -4.60 -0.55 17.54
N ALA A 646 -4.91 0.71 17.27
CA ALA A 646 -6.22 1.30 17.57
C ALA A 646 -7.25 1.01 16.49
N LEU A 647 -6.82 0.89 15.24
CA LEU A 647 -7.66 0.70 14.06
C LEU A 647 -7.02 -0.32 13.11
N PHE A 648 -7.84 -1.04 12.36
CA PHE A 648 -7.41 -1.88 11.25
C PHE A 648 -8.22 -1.53 9.99
N ASP A 649 -7.53 -1.26 8.88
CA ASP A 649 -8.10 -0.84 7.60
C ASP A 649 -7.88 -1.92 6.55
N TYR A 650 -8.59 -3.04 6.71
CA TYR A 650 -8.52 -4.17 5.79
C TYR A 650 -9.44 -3.97 4.59
N ALA A 651 -8.91 -4.05 3.37
CA ALA A 651 -9.68 -3.86 2.13
C ALA A 651 -10.84 -4.86 1.95
N ARG A 652 -10.79 -5.99 2.68
CA ARG A 652 -11.80 -7.05 2.66
C ARG A 652 -12.63 -7.14 3.95
N GLY A 653 -12.41 -6.25 4.91
CA GLY A 653 -13.16 -6.19 6.18
C GLY A 653 -13.95 -4.88 6.29
N GLY A 654 -15.00 -4.85 7.10
CA GLY A 654 -15.62 -3.60 7.49
C GLY A 654 -14.83 -2.87 8.61
N PRO A 655 -15.44 -1.89 9.28
CA PRO A 655 -14.84 -1.15 10.40
C PRO A 655 -14.25 -2.05 11.50
N GLN A 656 -12.97 -1.84 11.85
CA GLN A 656 -12.29 -2.57 12.92
C GLN A 656 -11.51 -1.64 13.86
N PHE A 657 -11.85 -1.70 15.14
CA PHE A 657 -11.30 -0.91 16.23
C PHE A 657 -10.62 -1.83 17.23
N GLY A 658 -9.29 -1.82 17.23
CA GLY A 658 -8.48 -2.74 18.03
C GLY A 658 -8.53 -4.16 17.50
N ALA A 659 -7.67 -5.03 18.05
CA ALA A 659 -7.60 -6.43 17.60
C ALA A 659 -8.92 -7.18 17.85
N ASP A 660 -9.65 -6.79 18.90
CA ASP A 660 -10.90 -7.38 19.34
C ASP A 660 -11.89 -6.37 19.93
N GLY A 661 -11.59 -5.07 19.92
CA GLY A 661 -12.42 -4.03 20.53
C GLY A 661 -13.82 -3.94 19.92
N LEU A 662 -13.89 -3.64 18.63
CA LEU A 662 -15.12 -3.69 17.82
C LEU A 662 -14.76 -4.11 16.40
N LEU A 663 -15.38 -5.17 15.91
CA LEU A 663 -15.17 -5.73 14.57
C LEU A 663 -16.52 -5.82 13.87
N ILE A 664 -16.73 -5.04 12.80
CA ILE A 664 -17.95 -5.09 11.97
C ILE A 664 -17.58 -5.71 10.63
N GLY A 665 -18.19 -6.84 10.27
CA GLY A 665 -17.89 -7.58 9.05
C GLY A 665 -16.39 -7.88 8.86
N PRO A 666 -15.71 -8.53 9.82
CA PRO A 666 -14.30 -8.88 9.66
C PRO A 666 -14.09 -9.83 8.47
N PRO A 667 -12.90 -9.83 7.84
CA PRO A 667 -12.62 -10.72 6.73
C PRO A 667 -12.75 -12.18 7.17
N LEU A 668 -13.20 -13.06 6.26
CA LEU A 668 -13.43 -14.47 6.58
C LEU A 668 -12.14 -15.26 6.86
N ALA A 669 -10.97 -14.68 6.55
CA ALA A 669 -9.66 -15.17 6.98
C ALA A 669 -8.83 -14.00 7.57
N PRO A 670 -8.09 -14.22 8.67
CA PRO A 670 -7.28 -13.18 9.30
C PRO A 670 -6.16 -12.72 8.37
N VAL A 671 -6.17 -11.44 8.01
CA VAL A 671 -5.12 -10.77 7.23
C VAL A 671 -4.05 -10.25 8.19
N MET A 672 -3.35 -11.16 8.89
CA MET A 672 -2.23 -10.77 9.75
C MET A 672 -0.91 -11.07 9.03
N GLY A 673 -0.31 -10.05 8.42
CA GLY A 673 1.14 -9.98 8.15
C GLY A 673 1.77 -11.09 7.32
N GLY A 674 1.02 -11.83 6.50
CA GLY A 674 1.58 -12.89 5.68
C GLY A 674 0.73 -13.21 4.46
N PHE A 675 1.35 -13.12 3.28
CA PHE A 675 1.00 -13.84 2.05
C PHE A 675 -0.50 -14.12 1.86
N ALA A 676 -1.25 -13.13 1.36
CA ALA A 676 -2.38 -13.44 0.50
C ALA A 676 -1.85 -13.41 -0.94
N GLY A 677 -1.50 -14.59 -1.46
CA GLY A 677 -1.28 -14.75 -2.91
C GLY A 677 -2.60 -14.47 -3.67
N PRO A 678 -2.52 -14.27 -4.99
CA PRO A 678 -3.69 -13.91 -5.82
C PRO A 678 -4.84 -14.95 -5.80
N ASP A 679 -4.61 -16.15 -5.24
CA ASP A 679 -5.55 -17.28 -5.32
C ASP A 679 -6.22 -17.68 -3.99
N THR A 680 -6.01 -16.93 -2.89
CA THR A 680 -6.82 -17.20 -1.68
C THR A 680 -8.19 -16.53 -1.83
N ASN A 681 -9.24 -17.35 -1.98
CA ASN A 681 -10.64 -16.99 -1.76
C ASN A 681 -10.91 -16.62 -0.28
N SER A 682 -10.14 -15.70 0.28
CA SER A 682 -10.43 -15.04 1.55
C SER A 682 -11.63 -14.12 1.32
N GLY A 683 -12.82 -14.62 1.65
CA GLY A 683 -14.08 -13.97 1.31
C GLY A 683 -14.28 -12.60 1.99
N ILE A 684 -15.00 -11.74 1.28
CA ILE A 684 -15.36 -10.37 1.67
C ILE A 684 -16.21 -10.42 2.94
N GLY A 685 -15.90 -9.59 3.93
CA GLY A 685 -16.65 -9.49 5.17
C GLY A 685 -18.10 -9.02 4.96
N ASP A 686 -19.02 -9.52 5.79
CA ASP A 686 -20.44 -9.11 5.80
C ASP A 686 -20.73 -8.26 7.03
N LEU A 687 -21.11 -6.99 6.81
CA LEU A 687 -21.38 -5.99 7.86
C LEU A 687 -22.65 -6.31 8.67
N ARG A 688 -23.42 -7.35 8.34
CA ARG A 688 -24.53 -7.84 9.19
C ARG A 688 -24.07 -8.45 10.51
N GLN A 689 -22.78 -8.73 10.68
CA GLN A 689 -22.26 -9.32 11.90
C GLN A 689 -21.21 -8.41 12.54
N ALA A 690 -21.34 -8.20 13.86
CA ALA A 690 -20.35 -7.50 14.66
C ALA A 690 -19.89 -8.33 15.85
N LYS A 691 -18.65 -8.12 16.29
CA LYS A 691 -18.06 -8.72 17.50
C LYS A 691 -17.37 -7.64 18.33
N SER A 692 -17.39 -7.78 19.65
CA SER A 692 -16.73 -6.84 20.56
C SER A 692 -16.19 -7.53 21.81
N ARG A 693 -14.98 -7.11 22.21
CA ARG A 693 -14.33 -7.44 23.47
C ARG A 693 -13.55 -6.21 23.97
N LEU A 694 -14.04 -5.61 25.05
CA LEU A 694 -13.49 -4.42 25.69
C LEU A 694 -12.49 -4.78 26.80
N GLY A 695 -11.64 -3.83 27.19
CA GLY A 695 -10.66 -3.97 28.26
C GLY A 695 -9.22 -4.24 27.81
N LEU A 696 -9.00 -4.56 26.53
CA LEU A 696 -7.65 -4.67 25.94
C LEU A 696 -7.32 -3.43 25.11
N SER A 697 -8.09 -3.19 24.04
CA SER A 697 -7.84 -2.05 23.15
C SER A 697 -8.57 -0.78 23.60
N TYR A 698 -9.81 -0.91 24.05
CA TYR A 698 -10.69 0.19 24.45
C TYR A 698 -11.24 -0.01 25.87
N ALA A 699 -11.58 1.08 26.54
CA ALA A 699 -12.11 1.07 27.91
C ALA A 699 -13.31 0.14 28.07
N LYS A 700 -13.42 -0.50 29.25
CA LYS A 700 -14.61 -1.26 29.63
C LYS A 700 -15.79 -0.32 29.86
N ARG A 701 -17.00 -0.86 29.73
CA ARG A 701 -18.23 -0.15 30.08
C ARG A 701 -18.27 0.17 31.59
N GLU A 702 -19.01 1.21 31.95
CA GLU A 702 -19.19 1.61 33.36
C GLU A 702 -19.88 0.53 34.20
N ASP A 703 -20.70 -0.32 33.56
CA ASP A 703 -21.36 -1.47 34.19
C ASP A 703 -20.43 -2.70 34.37
N GLY A 704 -19.15 -2.57 34.03
CA GLY A 704 -18.12 -3.61 34.19
C GLY A 704 -18.15 -4.69 33.12
N LYS A 705 -19.00 -4.58 32.09
CA LYS A 705 -19.11 -5.57 31.02
C LYS A 705 -17.97 -5.46 30.01
N ASP A 706 -17.56 -6.62 29.50
CA ASP A 706 -16.41 -6.80 28.60
C ASP A 706 -16.78 -6.76 27.12
N SER A 707 -17.98 -6.31 26.75
CA SER A 707 -18.42 -6.18 25.35
C SER A 707 -19.23 -4.92 25.16
N LEU A 708 -19.10 -4.28 24.00
CA LEU A 708 -19.93 -3.14 23.62
C LEU A 708 -21.42 -3.50 23.62
N PHE A 709 -21.77 -4.76 23.32
CA PHE A 709 -23.16 -5.25 23.27
C PHE A 709 -23.69 -5.78 24.62
N GLY A 710 -23.01 -5.47 25.73
CA GLY A 710 -23.41 -5.91 27.06
C GLY A 710 -22.94 -7.33 27.37
N ASP A 711 -23.87 -8.26 27.62
CA ASP A 711 -23.51 -9.64 28.01
C ASP A 711 -23.11 -10.51 26.80
N GLU A 712 -23.42 -10.06 25.59
CA GLU A 712 -23.09 -10.77 24.36
C GLU A 712 -21.81 -10.22 23.73
N SER A 713 -20.97 -11.11 23.22
CA SER A 713 -19.73 -10.73 22.50
C SER A 713 -19.94 -10.52 20.99
N LYS A 714 -21.15 -10.81 20.48
CA LYS A 714 -21.51 -10.70 19.06
C LYS A 714 -22.90 -10.09 18.93
N ALA A 715 -23.13 -9.35 17.85
CA ALA A 715 -24.44 -8.80 17.51
C ALA A 715 -24.72 -8.94 16.01
N THR A 716 -26.00 -9.08 15.67
CA THR A 716 -26.48 -8.94 14.28
C THR A 716 -26.88 -7.50 14.06
N LEU A 717 -26.39 -6.89 12.98
CA LEU A 717 -26.66 -5.51 12.62
C LEU A 717 -27.76 -5.41 11.57
N ASP A 718 -28.74 -4.55 11.84
CA ASP A 718 -29.80 -4.19 10.90
C ASP A 718 -29.34 -3.11 9.93
N ASP A 719 -28.45 -2.21 10.37
CA ASP A 719 -27.91 -1.14 9.53
C ASP A 719 -26.55 -0.64 10.07
N VAL A 720 -25.71 -0.16 9.17
CA VAL A 720 -24.45 0.53 9.47
C VAL A 720 -24.41 1.82 8.68
N GLN A 721 -24.20 2.94 9.36
CA GLN A 721 -24.16 4.27 8.76
C GLN A 721 -22.82 4.94 9.05
N VAL A 722 -22.28 5.65 8.07
CA VAL A 722 -21.01 6.38 8.20
C VAL A 722 -21.23 7.83 7.86
N PHE A 723 -20.82 8.71 8.78
CA PHE A 723 -20.92 10.15 8.64
C PHE A 723 -19.52 10.74 8.55
N CYS A 724 -19.26 11.52 7.50
CA CYS A 724 -18.00 12.23 7.30
C CYS A 724 -18.30 13.67 6.93
N SER A 725 -17.29 14.54 6.98
CA SER A 725 -17.45 15.90 6.48
C SER A 725 -17.28 15.93 4.96
N PRO A 726 -18.28 16.37 4.17
CA PRO A 726 -18.10 16.53 2.73
C PRO A 726 -16.97 17.49 2.37
N GLN A 727 -16.73 18.49 3.21
CA GLN A 727 -15.64 19.44 3.05
C GLN A 727 -14.28 18.73 3.15
N ILE A 728 -14.08 17.90 4.17
CA ILE A 728 -12.84 17.10 4.29
C ILE A 728 -12.76 16.05 3.19
N ALA A 729 -13.86 15.35 2.89
CA ALA A 729 -13.90 14.35 1.83
C ALA A 729 -13.55 14.95 0.46
N SER A 730 -13.80 16.24 0.23
CA SER A 730 -13.40 16.92 -1.01
C SER A 730 -11.90 17.23 -1.10
N LEU A 731 -11.14 17.09 0.00
CA LEU A 731 -9.69 17.28 0.05
C LEU A 731 -8.90 16.02 -0.32
N TYR A 732 -9.58 14.87 -0.35
CA TYR A 732 -9.01 13.57 -0.71
C TYR A 732 -9.24 13.30 -2.19
#